data_AF-A0A1G5EAC9-F1
#
_entry.id   AF-A0A1G5EAC9-F1
#
_cell.length_a   1.000
_cell.length_b   1.000
_cell.length_c   1.000
_cell.angle_alpha   90.00
_cell.angle_beta   90.00
_cell.angle_gamma   90.00
#
_symmetry.space_group_name_H-M   'P 1'
#
loop_
_entity.id
_entity.type
_entity.pdbx_description
1 polymer ?
#
loop_
_entity_poly.entity_id
_entity_poly.type
_entity_poly.pdbx_seq_one_letter_code
_entity_poly.pdbx_strand_id
1 'polypeptide(L)'
;MRKKQLAVIREMSELLKKAHESIRKVIAEKNINENNLNAVFNLLSQCQSAAINMGNRIEESEGEGFITVKYLEDYCELVYSINEELQENAGTDNPDKVCKKLTKMLQKIDNSIAHDIPLKREAVFLPYKASMWDSLESVWEAADADPDCDAYVIPIPYFDKNPDGSVREEHYEGDLFPENVPVTHYSEFDFGKHHPDMIFIHNPYDYGNLVTTIHPFFYAENMKKVTDCLVYIPYFATSGAMGAEKAWCPVYEYADYIVIQSESYRQYYSKDIPDEKFLAFGSPKFDKVIRKCQNPPIPAKEWNDRAKGKKVLFYNTSLSCMLQSTPRYLKKMKYVFDTFRNHKEYCLLWRPHPLFESTLKAMRPECLEVYRALRAEFMKEDGWILDETPCVEDTIAFCDGYVGDISSSIVALFGVSGKPIFLLADDIVYNDNKKVGSALKRGNNHLDKYSTNKYIITDDNLLYWSPNENYTYERFVDFSNSAAGESYMEVYDYDNTLILAPKLAQNVCFIDKNSRKVEYIQLQENKFGWQFQSSYILEDKLILIPHDYFSIVLIKLDTREVSYINGVSDFIKYNDNGVVKYGASWAVNDSIFVMSPDANQYIRINVNSLEYTIININLGIEVGDICSFKENNSIWILHKKGPYVTWLNIESNEHKTYDLSIDGLIAKDWNNGQQIEGDYFENCYLDSGYLIVAPFRANKIIKLDLSNGEVEEYYLGVEKTSDYVGRIGYFIGSTNVFYSYINQECYIVSSDEAKECNLTFNKEDILEDALNFKKYFSMSKYANIESYNNKLDDYLRNFDKYKFDIKEQLAAYREVNAAMEGNCGIQVYNKLVNE
;
A
#
# COMPACT_ATOMS: atom_id res chain seq x y z
N MET A 1 -12.66 29.39 28.08
CA MET A 1 -11.34 30.08 28.06
C MET A 1 -10.27 29.27 27.33
N ARG A 2 -9.33 29.91 26.60
CA ARG A 2 -8.22 29.22 25.91
C ARG A 2 -7.16 28.68 26.88
N LYS A 3 -6.47 27.60 26.48
CA LYS A 3 -5.43 26.92 27.28
C LYS A 3 -4.33 27.88 27.76
N LYS A 4 -3.77 28.70 26.87
CA LYS A 4 -2.72 29.68 27.23
C LYS A 4 -3.22 30.78 28.16
N GLN A 5 -4.43 31.28 27.95
CA GLN A 5 -5.04 32.30 28.83
C GLN A 5 -5.26 31.72 30.24
N LEU A 6 -5.75 30.49 30.32
CA LEU A 6 -5.95 29.79 31.59
C LEU A 6 -4.61 29.52 32.29
N ALA A 7 -3.56 29.17 31.55
CA ALA A 7 -2.21 29.00 32.09
C ALA A 7 -1.67 30.30 32.72
N VAL A 8 -1.84 31.45 32.04
CA VAL A 8 -1.48 32.77 32.59
C VAL A 8 -2.25 33.06 33.88
N ILE A 9 -3.55 32.79 33.92
CA ILE A 9 -4.37 32.97 35.14
C ILE A 9 -3.89 32.08 36.29
N ARG A 10 -3.51 30.83 36.02
CA ARG A 10 -2.93 29.92 37.03
C ARG A 10 -1.56 30.39 37.52
N GLU A 11 -0.70 30.89 36.63
CA GLU A 11 0.59 31.48 37.01
C GLU A 11 0.39 32.72 37.90
N MET A 12 -0.57 33.58 37.58
CA MET A 12 -0.92 34.73 38.41
C MET A 12 -1.42 34.30 39.80
N SER A 13 -2.23 33.24 39.88
CA SER A 13 -2.66 32.70 41.17
C SER A 13 -1.49 32.19 42.03
N GLU A 14 -0.54 31.48 41.42
CA GLU A 14 0.68 31.04 42.13
C GLU A 14 1.57 32.22 42.56
N LEU A 15 1.60 33.32 41.79
CA LEU A 15 2.27 34.55 42.21
C LEU A 15 1.57 35.20 43.41
N LEU A 16 0.23 35.22 43.46
CA LEU A 16 -0.52 35.70 44.62
C LEU A 16 -0.19 34.89 45.88
N LYS A 17 -0.10 33.57 45.76
CA LYS A 17 0.28 32.67 46.86
C LYS A 17 1.66 33.01 47.43
N LYS A 18 2.66 33.22 46.56
CA LYS A 18 4.01 33.66 46.97
C LYS A 18 4.00 35.04 47.62
N ALA A 19 3.14 35.95 47.14
CA ALA A 19 2.97 37.27 47.75
C ALA A 19 2.36 37.15 49.16
N HIS A 20 1.38 36.28 49.38
CA HIS A 20 0.79 36.03 50.71
C HIS A 20 1.83 35.52 51.71
N GLU A 21 2.68 34.59 51.29
CA GLU A 21 3.77 34.08 52.13
C GLU A 21 4.78 35.17 52.48
N SER A 22 5.10 36.05 51.52
CA SER A 22 6.01 37.17 51.72
C SER A 22 5.41 38.20 52.68
N ILE A 23 4.13 38.54 52.51
CA ILE A 23 3.37 39.40 53.44
C ILE A 23 3.41 38.81 54.86
N ARG A 24 3.13 37.52 55.02
CA ARG A 24 3.18 36.83 56.32
C ARG A 24 4.56 36.95 56.97
N LYS A 25 5.64 36.72 56.22
CA LYS A 25 7.01 36.80 56.73
C LYS A 25 7.33 38.19 57.27
N VAL A 26 6.98 39.23 56.53
CA VAL A 26 7.25 40.62 56.93
C VAL A 26 6.40 41.02 58.14
N ILE A 27 5.12 40.66 58.19
CA ILE A 27 4.25 40.95 59.35
C ILE A 27 4.67 40.17 60.62
N ALA A 28 5.34 39.03 60.48
CA ALA A 28 5.82 38.23 61.61
C ALA A 28 7.13 38.75 62.25
N GLU A 29 7.78 39.77 61.67
CA GLU A 29 9.03 40.32 62.21
C GLU A 29 8.79 41.08 63.53
N LYS A 30 9.62 40.81 64.55
CA LYS A 30 9.47 41.42 65.89
C LYS A 30 9.71 42.92 65.94
N ASN A 31 10.39 43.50 64.93
CA ASN A 31 10.78 44.91 64.85
C ASN A 31 10.44 45.47 63.45
N ILE A 32 9.18 45.40 63.06
CA ILE A 32 8.71 45.99 61.81
C ILE A 32 8.97 47.50 61.82
N ASN A 33 9.71 47.99 60.83
CA ASN A 33 9.92 49.41 60.59
C ASN A 33 9.01 49.91 59.45
N GLU A 34 8.98 51.23 59.24
CA GLU A 34 8.14 51.88 58.23
C GLU A 34 8.43 51.36 56.80
N ASN A 35 9.68 51.03 56.48
CA ASN A 35 10.06 50.47 55.18
C ASN A 35 9.45 49.07 54.96
N ASN A 36 9.40 48.25 56.02
CA ASN A 36 8.82 46.91 55.97
C ASN A 36 7.28 46.98 55.82
N LEU A 37 6.61 47.92 56.50
CA LEU A 37 5.17 48.17 56.32
C LEU A 37 4.86 48.66 54.91
N ASN A 38 5.65 49.61 54.38
CA ASN A 38 5.51 50.08 53.00
C ASN A 38 5.68 48.93 51.99
N ALA A 39 6.59 47.98 52.25
CA ALA A 39 6.72 46.79 51.42
C ALA A 39 5.47 45.90 51.45
N VAL A 40 4.83 45.72 52.61
CA VAL A 40 3.57 44.98 52.74
C VAL A 40 2.43 45.68 51.99
N PHE A 41 2.29 47.00 52.14
CA PHE A 41 1.27 47.77 51.41
C PHE A 41 1.47 47.69 49.90
N ASN A 42 2.72 47.76 49.43
CA ASN A 42 3.04 47.55 48.02
C ASN A 42 2.67 46.14 47.54
N LEU A 43 2.97 45.09 48.32
CA LEU A 43 2.59 43.72 47.98
C LEU A 43 1.08 43.51 47.95
N LEU A 44 0.34 44.09 48.90
CA LEU A 44 -1.13 44.07 48.91
C LEU A 44 -1.71 44.80 47.69
N SER A 45 -1.16 45.96 47.33
CA SER A 45 -1.57 46.70 46.13
C SER A 45 -1.29 45.91 44.84
N GLN A 46 -0.14 45.24 44.76
CA GLN A 46 0.18 44.33 43.66
C GLN A 46 -0.78 43.13 43.61
N CYS A 47 -1.14 42.56 44.77
CA CYS A 47 -2.13 41.49 44.85
C CYS A 47 -3.49 41.93 44.31
N GLN A 48 -3.94 43.13 44.67
CA GLN A 48 -5.20 43.69 44.18
C GLN A 48 -5.15 43.94 42.67
N SER A 49 -4.06 44.53 42.17
CA SER A 49 -3.86 44.77 40.73
C SER A 49 -3.82 43.46 39.92
N ALA A 50 -3.18 42.43 40.45
CA ALA A 50 -3.16 41.10 39.83
C ALA A 50 -4.55 40.47 39.81
N ALA A 51 -5.32 40.55 40.91
CA ALA A 51 -6.69 40.03 40.97
C ALA A 51 -7.64 40.77 40.01
N ILE A 52 -7.53 42.09 39.88
CA ILE A 52 -8.29 42.88 38.89
C ILE A 52 -7.91 42.44 37.46
N ASN A 53 -6.62 42.25 37.19
CA ASN A 53 -6.18 41.80 35.87
C ASN A 53 -6.67 40.38 35.54
N MET A 54 -6.69 39.47 36.52
CA MET A 54 -7.30 38.14 36.38
C MET A 54 -8.80 38.26 36.09
N GLY A 55 -9.51 39.13 36.83
CA GLY A 55 -10.94 39.36 36.68
C GLY A 55 -11.29 39.83 35.27
N ASN A 56 -10.62 40.89 34.80
CA ASN A 56 -10.84 41.43 33.46
C ASN A 56 -10.59 40.38 32.36
N ARG A 57 -9.54 39.55 32.48
CA ARG A 57 -9.24 38.49 31.51
C ARG A 57 -10.31 37.39 31.49
N ILE A 58 -10.86 37.05 32.66
CA ILE A 58 -11.94 36.07 32.78
C ILE A 58 -13.22 36.66 32.18
N GLU A 59 -13.52 37.92 32.48
CA GLU A 59 -14.67 38.64 31.92
C GLU A 59 -14.64 38.77 30.40
N GLU A 60 -13.47 39.10 29.83
CA GLU A 60 -13.26 39.16 28.39
C GLU A 60 -13.53 37.82 27.69
N SER A 61 -13.33 36.70 28.39
CA SER A 61 -13.46 35.33 27.84
C SER A 61 -14.82 34.70 28.13
N GLU A 62 -15.30 34.80 29.36
CA GLU A 62 -16.48 34.07 29.88
C GLU A 62 -17.71 34.98 30.06
N GLY A 63 -17.54 36.29 29.93
CA GLY A 63 -18.61 37.28 30.06
C GLY A 63 -18.71 37.94 31.44
N GLU A 64 -19.45 39.05 31.49
CA GLU A 64 -19.71 39.85 32.69
C GLU A 64 -20.45 39.04 33.77
N GLY A 65 -20.01 39.17 35.02
CA GLY A 65 -20.66 38.52 36.18
C GLY A 65 -20.34 37.03 36.36
N PHE A 66 -19.29 36.52 35.70
CA PHE A 66 -18.81 35.15 35.89
C PHE A 66 -18.43 34.87 37.35
N ILE A 67 -18.74 33.67 37.87
CA ILE A 67 -18.61 33.36 39.31
C ILE A 67 -17.18 33.54 39.86
N THR A 68 -16.18 33.22 39.05
CA THR A 68 -14.76 33.39 39.44
C THR A 68 -14.39 34.87 39.59
N VAL A 69 -14.98 35.76 38.80
CA VAL A 69 -14.76 37.21 38.87
C VAL A 69 -15.31 37.75 40.18
N LYS A 70 -16.49 37.30 40.59
CA LYS A 70 -17.06 37.63 41.91
C LYS A 70 -16.15 37.21 43.06
N TYR A 71 -15.49 36.05 42.98
CA TYR A 71 -14.53 35.65 44.00
C TYR A 71 -13.25 36.50 43.99
N LEU A 72 -12.84 37.02 42.83
CA LEU A 72 -11.74 37.97 42.71
C LEU A 72 -12.11 39.35 43.26
N GLU A 73 -13.34 39.81 43.07
CA GLU A 73 -13.89 41.01 43.71
C GLU A 73 -13.92 40.87 45.24
N ASP A 74 -14.47 39.76 45.76
CA ASP A 74 -14.46 39.43 47.19
C ASP A 74 -13.03 39.43 47.76
N TYR A 75 -12.06 38.98 46.96
CA TYR A 75 -10.65 38.99 47.32
C TYR A 75 -10.05 40.41 47.33
N CYS A 76 -10.39 41.26 46.36
CA CYS A 76 -9.97 42.67 46.34
C CYS A 76 -10.50 43.43 47.56
N GLU A 77 -11.76 43.21 47.95
CA GLU A 77 -12.35 43.78 49.17
C GLU A 77 -11.64 43.28 50.43
N LEU A 78 -11.31 41.99 50.48
CA LEU A 78 -10.53 41.42 51.59
C LEU A 78 -9.13 42.05 51.69
N VAL A 79 -8.45 42.23 50.56
CA VAL A 79 -7.12 42.87 50.51
C VAL A 79 -7.19 44.32 50.97
N TYR A 80 -8.24 45.06 50.57
CA TYR A 80 -8.47 46.44 51.00
C TYR A 80 -8.73 46.52 52.51
N SER A 81 -9.63 45.70 53.04
CA SER A 81 -9.91 45.62 54.48
C SER A 81 -8.66 45.27 55.30
N ILE A 82 -7.80 44.37 54.82
CA ILE A 82 -6.52 44.06 55.48
C ILE A 82 -5.57 45.27 55.45
N ASN A 83 -5.55 46.01 54.35
CA ASN A 83 -4.72 47.22 54.22
C ASN A 83 -5.14 48.28 55.25
N GLU A 84 -6.45 48.55 55.37
CA GLU A 84 -6.99 49.47 56.38
C GLU A 84 -6.72 48.97 57.83
N GLU A 85 -6.97 47.68 58.12
CA GLU A 85 -6.68 47.06 59.43
C GLU A 85 -5.20 47.30 59.83
N LEU A 86 -4.27 47.09 58.89
CA LEU A 86 -2.83 47.26 59.11
C LEU A 86 -2.37 48.73 59.22
N GLN A 87 -3.07 49.67 58.57
CA GLN A 87 -2.80 51.10 58.71
C GLN A 87 -3.24 51.63 60.08
N GLU A 88 -4.37 51.14 60.59
CA GLU A 88 -4.92 51.56 61.88
C GLU A 88 -4.21 50.90 63.07
N ASN A 89 -3.76 49.64 62.94
CA ASN A 89 -3.28 48.81 64.05
C ASN A 89 -1.90 48.16 63.81
N ALA A 90 -0.99 48.88 63.13
CA ALA A 90 0.35 48.42 62.79
C ALA A 90 1.09 47.73 63.96
N GLY A 91 1.32 46.42 63.83
CA GLY A 91 2.08 45.62 64.81
C GLY A 91 1.28 44.86 65.86
N THR A 92 -0.05 44.87 65.82
CA THR A 92 -0.91 44.08 66.75
C THR A 92 -1.71 42.96 66.09
N ASP A 93 -1.72 42.90 64.76
CA ASP A 93 -2.41 41.85 64.01
C ASP A 93 -1.67 40.51 64.04
N ASN A 94 -2.43 39.42 64.14
CA ASN A 94 -1.88 38.07 64.09
C ASN A 94 -1.51 37.73 62.62
N PRO A 95 -0.21 37.58 62.27
CA PRO A 95 0.22 37.32 60.90
C PRO A 95 -0.38 36.05 60.31
N ASP A 96 -0.56 35.02 61.15
CA ASP A 96 -1.15 33.75 60.72
C ASP A 96 -2.65 33.89 60.44
N LYS A 97 -3.35 34.81 61.13
CA LYS A 97 -4.76 35.09 60.87
C LYS A 97 -4.95 35.82 59.54
N VAL A 98 -4.12 36.83 59.25
CA VAL A 98 -4.14 37.58 57.98
C VAL A 98 -3.84 36.65 56.81
N CYS A 99 -2.74 35.89 56.89
CA CYS A 99 -2.37 34.94 55.86
C CYS A 99 -3.47 33.86 55.65
N LYS A 100 -4.05 33.33 56.72
CA LYS A 100 -5.15 32.35 56.63
C LYS A 100 -6.39 32.90 55.93
N LYS A 101 -6.76 34.17 56.15
CA LYS A 101 -7.88 34.82 55.42
C LYS A 101 -7.59 34.85 53.91
N LEU A 102 -6.39 35.34 53.53
CA LEU A 102 -5.96 35.46 52.14
C LEU A 102 -5.85 34.10 51.44
N THR A 103 -5.20 33.12 52.06
CA THR A 103 -5.05 31.77 51.51
C THR A 103 -6.41 31.07 51.33
N LYS A 104 -7.35 31.24 52.27
CA LYS A 104 -8.69 30.64 52.14
C LYS A 104 -9.44 31.22 50.95
N MET A 105 -9.32 32.52 50.70
CA MET A 105 -9.97 33.15 49.55
C MET A 105 -9.28 32.72 48.24
N LEU A 106 -7.94 32.67 48.21
CA LEU A 106 -7.21 32.19 47.05
C LEU A 106 -7.55 30.73 46.71
N GLN A 107 -7.69 29.84 47.71
CA GLN A 107 -8.15 28.47 47.49
C GLN A 107 -9.56 28.41 46.87
N LYS A 108 -10.45 29.33 47.25
CA LYS A 108 -11.78 29.42 46.66
C LYS A 108 -11.70 29.85 45.18
N ILE A 109 -10.83 30.82 44.88
CA ILE A 109 -10.53 31.26 43.51
C ILE A 109 -9.91 30.12 42.70
N ASP A 110 -8.91 29.40 43.23
CA ASP A 110 -8.25 28.28 42.57
C ASP A 110 -9.24 27.15 42.23
N ASN A 111 -10.13 26.82 43.17
CA ASN A 111 -11.17 25.82 42.94
C ASN A 111 -12.14 26.27 41.82
N SER A 112 -12.50 27.56 41.81
CA SER A 112 -13.34 28.17 40.77
C SER A 112 -12.65 28.16 39.40
N ILE A 113 -11.36 28.51 39.36
CA ILE A 113 -10.55 28.45 38.14
C ILE A 113 -10.45 27.00 37.62
N ALA A 114 -10.37 26.02 38.51
CA ALA A 114 -10.21 24.61 38.15
C ALA A 114 -11.52 23.94 37.68
N HIS A 115 -12.67 24.38 38.20
CA HIS A 115 -13.94 23.67 38.00
C HIS A 115 -15.02 24.48 37.27
N ASP A 116 -15.00 25.80 37.39
CA ASP A 116 -16.05 26.64 36.82
C ASP A 116 -15.65 27.20 35.44
N ILE A 117 -14.37 27.41 35.14
CA ILE A 117 -13.90 27.91 33.83
C ILE A 117 -13.76 26.76 32.82
N PRO A 118 -14.60 26.69 31.77
CA PRO A 118 -14.47 25.66 30.74
C PRO A 118 -13.22 25.89 29.89
N LEU A 119 -12.47 24.82 29.61
CA LEU A 119 -11.34 24.87 28.68
C LEU A 119 -11.88 24.77 27.26
N LYS A 120 -11.66 25.81 26.45
CA LYS A 120 -12.08 25.86 25.06
C LYS A 120 -10.88 25.65 24.13
N ARG A 121 -10.80 24.50 23.48
CA ARG A 121 -9.71 24.12 22.57
C ARG A 121 -9.87 24.77 21.20
N GLU A 122 -8.79 24.89 20.44
CA GLU A 122 -8.81 25.24 19.02
C GLU A 122 -8.21 24.13 18.16
N ALA A 123 -8.98 23.66 17.18
CA ALA A 123 -8.57 22.70 16.17
C ALA A 123 -8.58 23.36 14.79
N VAL A 124 -7.44 23.40 14.11
CA VAL A 124 -7.31 24.00 12.78
C VAL A 124 -7.00 22.94 11.72
N PHE A 125 -7.75 22.95 10.63
CA PHE A 125 -7.59 22.05 9.50
C PHE A 125 -7.08 22.82 8.29
N LEU A 126 -5.95 22.38 7.71
CA LEU A 126 -5.26 23.06 6.61
C LEU A 126 -5.28 22.24 5.30
N PRO A 127 -6.44 22.06 4.65
CA PRO A 127 -6.49 21.38 3.37
C PRO A 127 -5.93 22.27 2.25
N TYR A 128 -5.14 21.73 1.33
CA TYR A 128 -4.65 22.50 0.17
C TYR A 128 -5.47 22.25 -1.12
N LYS A 129 -6.31 21.20 -1.13
CA LYS A 129 -7.23 20.86 -2.24
C LYS A 129 -8.59 20.39 -1.74
N ALA A 130 -9.67 20.89 -2.32
CA ALA A 130 -11.05 20.56 -1.96
C ALA A 130 -11.37 19.09 -2.27
N SER A 131 -10.86 18.57 -3.39
CA SER A 131 -11.03 17.14 -3.78
C SER A 131 -10.36 16.13 -2.82
N MET A 132 -9.55 16.61 -1.88
CA MET A 132 -8.83 15.80 -0.88
C MET A 132 -9.36 16.04 0.54
N TRP A 133 -10.44 16.83 0.69
CA TRP A 133 -11.03 17.19 1.98
C TRP A 133 -11.52 15.98 2.79
N ASP A 134 -11.95 14.92 2.10
CA ASP A 134 -12.43 13.67 2.69
C ASP A 134 -11.42 12.98 3.65
N SER A 135 -10.14 13.33 3.55
CA SER A 135 -9.09 12.88 4.48
C SER A 135 -9.05 13.59 5.83
N LEU A 136 -9.73 14.74 5.97
CA LEU A 136 -9.80 15.53 7.21
C LEU A 136 -11.24 15.66 7.73
N GLU A 137 -12.24 15.50 6.86
CA GLU A 137 -13.65 15.78 7.14
C GLU A 137 -14.17 15.09 8.40
N SER A 138 -13.94 13.78 8.60
CA SER A 138 -14.48 13.09 9.77
C SER A 138 -13.80 13.46 11.10
N VAL A 139 -12.57 13.98 11.05
CA VAL A 139 -11.88 14.54 12.22
C VAL A 139 -12.44 15.92 12.53
N TRP A 140 -12.68 16.74 11.50
CA TRP A 140 -13.33 18.04 11.64
C TRP A 140 -14.76 17.91 12.18
N GLU A 141 -15.56 16.99 11.66
CA GLU A 141 -16.92 16.73 12.16
C GLU A 141 -16.91 16.34 13.66
N ALA A 142 -15.91 15.58 14.10
CA ALA A 142 -15.76 15.22 15.51
C ALA A 142 -15.39 16.45 16.37
N ALA A 143 -14.52 17.33 15.87
CA ALA A 143 -14.12 18.56 16.54
C ALA A 143 -15.23 19.62 16.59
N ASP A 144 -15.99 19.78 15.50
CA ASP A 144 -17.11 20.71 15.37
C ASP A 144 -18.30 20.31 16.25
N ALA A 145 -18.47 19.00 16.47
CA ALA A 145 -19.50 18.46 17.37
C ALA A 145 -19.15 18.61 18.86
N ASP A 146 -17.90 18.91 19.23
CA ASP A 146 -17.47 19.09 20.63
C ASP A 146 -17.74 20.55 21.07
N PRO A 147 -18.65 20.80 22.05
CA PRO A 147 -18.95 22.15 22.52
C PRO A 147 -17.76 22.86 23.18
N ASP A 148 -16.74 22.11 23.62
CA ASP A 148 -15.52 22.62 24.24
C ASP A 148 -14.39 22.83 23.21
N CYS A 149 -14.69 22.80 21.91
CA CYS A 149 -13.73 22.99 20.83
C CYS A 149 -14.24 23.98 19.78
N ASP A 150 -13.37 24.93 19.39
CA ASP A 150 -13.59 25.73 18.18
C ASP A 150 -12.81 25.11 17.03
N ALA A 151 -13.52 24.64 16.00
CA ALA A 151 -12.94 24.02 14.81
C ALA A 151 -12.91 25.02 13.64
N TYR A 152 -11.75 25.19 13.01
CA TYR A 152 -11.57 26.08 11.86
C TYR A 152 -11.07 25.30 10.64
N VAL A 153 -11.77 25.44 9.52
CA VAL A 153 -11.31 24.94 8.23
C VAL A 153 -10.69 26.10 7.45
N ILE A 154 -9.38 26.02 7.22
CA ILE A 154 -8.60 27.07 6.58
C ILE A 154 -7.89 26.47 5.36
N PRO A 155 -8.54 26.46 4.18
CA PRO A 155 -7.89 26.06 2.96
C PRO A 155 -6.64 26.90 2.69
N ILE A 156 -5.57 26.28 2.21
CA ILE A 156 -4.28 26.96 1.99
C ILE A 156 -3.90 27.01 0.50
N PRO A 157 -3.24 28.09 0.05
CA PRO A 157 -2.81 28.21 -1.34
C PRO A 157 -1.65 27.25 -1.67
N TYR A 158 -1.57 26.86 -2.94
CA TYR A 158 -0.49 26.05 -3.49
C TYR A 158 -0.04 26.55 -4.86
N PHE A 159 1.14 26.12 -5.28
CA PHE A 159 1.79 26.56 -6.51
C PHE A 159 2.19 25.38 -7.39
N ASP A 160 2.02 25.51 -8.71
CA ASP A 160 2.71 24.66 -9.67
C ASP A 160 4.21 24.97 -9.70
N LYS A 161 5.04 23.97 -9.99
CA LYS A 161 6.50 24.13 -10.16
C LYS A 161 6.93 24.00 -11.61
N ASN A 162 7.94 24.77 -11.97
CA ASN A 162 8.73 24.55 -13.18
C ASN A 162 9.70 23.37 -12.98
N PRO A 163 10.23 22.77 -14.05
CA PRO A 163 11.24 21.70 -13.95
C PRO A 163 12.51 22.07 -13.18
N ASP A 164 12.82 23.37 -13.05
CA ASP A 164 13.92 23.90 -12.25
C ASP A 164 13.58 24.13 -10.77
N GLY A 165 12.34 23.84 -10.36
CA GLY A 165 11.84 23.96 -8.99
C GLY A 165 11.23 25.33 -8.64
N SER A 166 11.29 26.32 -9.52
CA SER A 166 10.70 27.65 -9.29
C SER A 166 9.16 27.62 -9.33
N VAL A 167 8.51 28.50 -8.56
CA VAL A 167 7.03 28.63 -8.53
C VAL A 167 6.51 29.22 -9.84
N ARG A 168 5.40 28.70 -10.35
CA ARG A 168 4.78 29.12 -11.62
C ARG A 168 3.44 29.81 -11.43
N GLU A 169 2.44 29.06 -10.98
CA GLU A 169 1.04 29.49 -10.94
C GLU A 169 0.46 29.19 -9.57
N GLU A 170 -0.21 30.18 -8.97
CA GLU A 170 -0.87 30.07 -7.66
C GLU A 170 -2.31 29.57 -7.82
N HIS A 171 -2.72 28.70 -6.91
CA HIS A 171 -4.05 28.11 -6.85
C HIS A 171 -4.61 28.23 -5.44
N TYR A 172 -5.90 28.55 -5.33
CA TYR A 172 -6.65 28.59 -4.08
C TYR A 172 -8.06 28.02 -4.32
N GLU A 173 -8.45 27.01 -3.54
CA GLU A 173 -9.70 26.25 -3.73
C GLU A 173 -10.72 26.46 -2.60
N GLY A 174 -10.60 27.53 -1.80
CA GLY A 174 -11.47 27.74 -0.62
C GLY A 174 -12.97 27.80 -0.94
N ASP A 175 -13.33 28.31 -2.12
CA ASP A 175 -14.73 28.41 -2.58
C ASP A 175 -15.30 27.10 -3.13
N LEU A 176 -14.49 26.02 -3.22
CA LEU A 176 -14.90 24.71 -3.74
C LEU A 176 -15.33 23.73 -2.63
N PHE A 177 -15.29 24.15 -1.37
CA PHE A 177 -15.69 23.31 -0.24
C PHE A 177 -17.22 23.17 -0.16
N PRO A 178 -17.73 22.05 0.40
CA PRO A 178 -19.16 21.88 0.60
C PRO A 178 -19.79 23.00 1.42
N GLU A 179 -21.02 23.40 1.09
CA GLU A 179 -21.73 24.52 1.77
C GLU A 179 -21.86 24.34 3.30
N ASN A 180 -21.86 23.10 3.78
CA ASN A 180 -21.93 22.78 5.21
C ASN A 180 -20.59 22.93 5.94
N VAL A 181 -19.49 23.25 5.24
CA VAL A 181 -18.17 23.43 5.82
C VAL A 181 -17.86 24.93 5.91
N PRO A 182 -17.82 25.52 7.13
CA PRO A 182 -17.51 26.93 7.30
C PRO A 182 -16.01 27.20 7.04
N VAL A 183 -15.71 27.78 5.89
CA VAL A 183 -14.35 28.15 5.49
C VAL A 183 -13.95 29.50 6.08
N THR A 184 -12.79 29.55 6.72
CA THR A 184 -12.10 30.79 7.12
C THR A 184 -10.97 31.06 6.14
N HIS A 185 -10.91 32.27 5.59
CA HIS A 185 -9.84 32.61 4.64
C HIS A 185 -8.48 32.67 5.36
N TYR A 186 -7.44 32.11 4.75
CA TYR A 186 -6.13 31.95 5.42
C TYR A 186 -5.46 33.26 5.84
N SER A 187 -5.81 34.39 5.20
CA SER A 187 -5.30 35.72 5.57
C SER A 187 -6.02 36.35 6.77
N GLU A 188 -7.16 35.80 7.20
CA GLU A 188 -7.98 36.33 8.29
C GLU A 188 -7.63 35.68 9.64
N PHE A 189 -6.95 34.53 9.61
CA PHE A 189 -6.57 33.79 10.81
C PHE A 189 -5.12 34.09 11.23
N ASP A 190 -4.95 34.69 12.41
CA ASP A 190 -3.62 34.99 12.97
C ASP A 190 -3.13 33.81 13.83
N PHE A 191 -2.37 32.89 13.21
CA PHE A 191 -1.80 31.73 13.88
C PHE A 191 -0.93 32.08 15.09
N GLY A 192 -0.23 33.21 15.08
CA GLY A 192 0.61 33.64 16.20
C GLY A 192 -0.21 34.07 17.41
N LYS A 193 -1.33 34.76 17.17
CA LYS A 193 -2.26 35.20 18.21
C LYS A 193 -3.12 34.07 18.75
N HIS A 194 -3.67 33.23 17.87
CA HIS A 194 -4.53 32.11 18.23
C HIS A 194 -3.72 31.00 18.91
N HIS A 195 -2.60 30.62 18.27
CA HIS A 195 -1.78 29.47 18.65
C HIS A 195 -2.61 28.22 18.94
N PRO A 196 -3.19 27.60 17.89
CA PRO A 196 -4.13 26.50 18.04
C PRO A 196 -3.58 25.35 18.89
N ASP A 197 -4.45 24.69 19.67
CA ASP A 197 -4.06 23.51 20.46
C ASP A 197 -3.65 22.36 19.53
N MET A 198 -4.30 22.24 18.37
CA MET A 198 -3.95 21.25 17.35
C MET A 198 -4.12 21.78 15.92
N ILE A 199 -3.19 21.41 15.04
CA ILE A 199 -3.24 21.67 13.60
C ILE A 199 -3.21 20.33 12.85
N PHE A 200 -4.13 20.15 11.91
CA PHE A 200 -4.21 19.01 11.01
C PHE A 200 -3.80 19.39 9.59
N ILE A 201 -2.81 18.67 9.06
CA ILE A 201 -2.30 18.82 7.69
C ILE A 201 -2.38 17.50 6.94
N HIS A 202 -2.53 17.56 5.61
CA HIS A 202 -2.65 16.35 4.78
C HIS A 202 -1.69 16.25 3.60
N ASN A 203 -0.99 17.33 3.25
CA ASN A 203 0.08 17.32 2.25
C ASN A 203 1.38 16.87 2.92
N PRO A 204 2.05 15.77 2.51
CA PRO A 204 3.27 15.31 3.16
C PRO A 204 4.54 16.01 2.70
N TYR A 205 4.47 16.77 1.61
CA TYR A 205 5.66 17.04 0.79
C TYR A 205 6.36 18.34 1.14
N ASP A 206 5.67 19.34 1.69
CA ASP A 206 6.18 20.71 1.81
C ASP A 206 6.86 21.14 0.48
N TYR A 207 8.16 21.43 0.52
CA TYR A 207 8.98 21.80 -0.64
C TYR A 207 9.45 20.60 -1.50
N GLY A 208 9.31 19.37 -1.03
CA GLY A 208 9.92 18.16 -1.61
C GLY A 208 9.20 17.58 -2.84
N ASN A 209 7.97 17.99 -3.13
CA ASN A 209 7.27 17.53 -4.34
C ASN A 209 7.84 18.22 -5.60
N LEU A 210 7.98 17.47 -6.70
CA LEU A 210 8.55 17.96 -7.96
C LEU A 210 7.55 18.81 -8.77
N VAL A 211 6.25 18.59 -8.58
CA VAL A 211 5.21 19.17 -9.44
C VAL A 211 4.51 20.36 -8.79
N THR A 212 4.26 20.32 -7.48
CA THR A 212 3.59 21.40 -6.74
C THR A 212 4.26 21.67 -5.40
N THR A 213 3.94 22.80 -4.77
CA THR A 213 4.27 23.10 -3.36
C THR A 213 3.15 23.88 -2.70
N ILE A 214 2.91 23.66 -1.42
CA ILE A 214 2.05 24.56 -0.64
C ILE A 214 2.79 25.86 -0.35
N HIS A 215 2.05 26.90 0.04
CA HIS A 215 2.67 28.17 0.41
C HIS A 215 3.64 28.00 1.61
N PRO A 216 4.91 28.48 1.54
CA PRO A 216 5.95 28.16 2.53
C PRO A 216 5.63 28.50 3.99
N PHE A 217 4.77 29.49 4.22
CA PHE A 217 4.26 29.79 5.56
C PHE A 217 3.64 28.56 6.23
N PHE A 218 2.97 27.69 5.48
CA PHE A 218 2.27 26.50 5.98
C PHE A 218 3.12 25.23 5.98
N TYR A 219 4.43 25.30 5.70
CA TYR A 219 5.30 24.14 5.85
C TYR A 219 5.27 23.63 7.29
N ALA A 220 5.42 22.31 7.47
CA ALA A 220 5.26 21.67 8.77
C ALA A 220 6.23 22.23 9.83
N GLU A 221 7.46 22.58 9.43
CA GLU A 221 8.43 23.26 10.32
C GLU A 221 7.86 24.57 10.91
N ASN A 222 7.14 25.34 10.10
CA ASN A 222 6.56 26.62 10.52
C ASN A 222 5.26 26.42 11.32
N MET A 223 4.42 25.46 10.91
CA MET A 223 3.21 25.12 11.65
C MET A 223 3.54 24.60 13.05
N LYS A 224 4.60 23.80 13.21
CA LYS A 224 5.04 23.29 14.51
C LYS A 224 5.46 24.41 15.49
N LYS A 225 5.82 25.60 15.00
CA LYS A 225 6.18 26.75 15.86
C LYS A 225 4.96 27.48 16.45
N VAL A 226 3.76 27.24 15.90
CA VAL A 226 2.54 27.97 16.26
C VAL A 226 1.43 27.06 16.82
N THR A 227 1.72 25.78 17.07
CA THR A 227 0.79 24.84 17.69
C THR A 227 1.49 23.93 18.67
N ASP A 228 0.76 23.46 19.69
CA ASP A 228 1.26 22.45 20.62
C ASP A 228 1.33 21.06 19.95
N CYS A 229 0.37 20.74 19.07
CA CYS A 229 0.22 19.43 18.43
C CYS A 229 -0.03 19.54 16.91
N LEU A 230 0.93 19.10 16.10
CA LEU A 230 0.82 19.02 14.64
C LEU A 230 0.55 17.57 14.22
N VAL A 231 -0.57 17.35 13.54
CA VAL A 231 -1.02 16.01 13.12
C VAL A 231 -1.05 15.92 11.60
N TYR A 232 -0.36 14.92 11.06
CA TYR A 232 -0.39 14.61 9.64
C TYR A 232 -1.36 13.46 9.35
N ILE A 233 -2.28 13.68 8.39
CA ILE A 233 -3.24 12.69 7.92
C ILE A 233 -3.13 12.56 6.39
N PRO A 234 -2.71 11.41 5.84
CA PRO A 234 -2.57 11.25 4.39
C PRO A 234 -3.86 11.52 3.62
N TYR A 235 -3.79 12.35 2.58
CA TYR A 235 -4.92 12.57 1.67
C TYR A 235 -5.23 11.38 0.75
N PHE A 236 -4.31 10.42 0.67
CA PHE A 236 -4.42 9.23 -0.16
C PHE A 236 -4.69 8.00 0.69
N ALA A 237 -5.29 6.99 0.06
CA ALA A 237 -5.48 5.67 0.62
C ALA A 237 -4.96 4.64 -0.40
N THR A 238 -4.45 3.51 0.09
CA THR A 238 -4.00 2.41 -0.76
C THR A 238 -4.65 1.10 -0.35
N SER A 239 -4.68 0.13 -1.25
CA SER A 239 -5.39 -1.13 -1.09
C SER A 239 -4.55 -2.26 -0.46
N GLY A 240 -3.43 -1.92 0.19
CA GLY A 240 -2.59 -2.87 0.93
C GLY A 240 -1.08 -2.73 0.74
N ALA A 241 -0.62 -1.82 -0.14
CA ALA A 241 0.80 -1.57 -0.38
C ALA A 241 1.09 -0.08 -0.54
N MET A 242 2.30 0.36 -0.17
CA MET A 242 2.76 1.74 -0.31
C MET A 242 4.11 1.79 -1.05
N GLY A 243 4.24 2.73 -1.98
CA GLY A 243 5.47 2.93 -2.74
C GLY A 243 6.61 3.48 -1.87
N ALA A 244 7.85 3.11 -2.19
CA ALA A 244 9.05 3.48 -1.43
C ALA A 244 9.27 4.99 -1.37
N GLU A 245 8.78 5.75 -2.35
CA GLU A 245 8.84 7.21 -2.37
C GLU A 245 8.07 7.89 -1.23
N LYS A 246 7.21 7.15 -0.53
CA LYS A 246 6.42 7.64 0.61
C LYS A 246 7.02 7.23 1.96
N ALA A 247 8.09 6.44 1.96
CA ALA A 247 8.74 5.97 3.19
C ALA A 247 9.27 7.12 4.04
N TRP A 248 9.69 8.21 3.41
CA TRP A 248 10.10 9.44 4.07
C TRP A 248 9.53 10.66 3.34
N CYS A 249 8.95 11.58 4.09
CA CYS A 249 8.45 12.86 3.60
C CYS A 249 8.77 13.96 4.63
N PRO A 250 9.04 15.22 4.21
CA PRO A 250 9.49 16.29 5.10
C PRO A 250 8.60 16.49 6.35
N VAL A 251 7.28 16.34 6.19
CA VAL A 251 6.31 16.53 7.28
C VAL A 251 6.53 15.57 8.46
N TYR A 252 7.07 14.37 8.23
CA TYR A 252 7.23 13.35 9.27
C TYR A 252 8.21 13.76 10.38
N GLU A 253 9.15 14.65 10.06
CA GLU A 253 10.10 15.19 11.03
C GLU A 253 9.40 16.03 12.09
N TYR A 254 8.44 16.87 11.66
CA TYR A 254 7.81 17.90 12.49
C TYR A 254 6.47 17.48 13.11
N ALA A 255 5.74 16.56 12.48
CA ALA A 255 4.47 16.07 13.03
C ALA A 255 4.69 15.36 14.37
N ASP A 256 3.84 15.63 15.35
CA ASP A 256 3.76 14.87 16.60
C ASP A 256 3.11 13.52 16.35
N TYR A 257 2.07 13.51 15.52
CA TYR A 257 1.34 12.31 15.15
C TYR A 257 1.16 12.16 13.64
N ILE A 258 1.27 10.92 13.17
CA ILE A 258 1.07 10.50 11.79
C ILE A 258 -0.03 9.44 11.78
N VAL A 259 -1.19 9.78 11.21
CA VAL A 259 -2.32 8.83 11.11
C VAL A 259 -2.07 7.87 9.95
N ILE A 260 -2.14 6.57 10.21
CA ILE A 260 -1.90 5.51 9.21
C ILE A 260 -3.07 4.54 9.14
N GLN A 261 -3.28 3.93 7.96
CA GLN A 261 -4.47 3.13 7.70
C GLN A 261 -4.57 1.88 8.60
N SER A 262 -3.46 1.25 8.96
CA SER A 262 -3.43 0.14 9.92
C SER A 262 -2.01 -0.11 10.43
N GLU A 263 -1.88 -1.00 11.41
CA GLU A 263 -0.58 -1.44 11.94
C GLU A 263 0.33 -2.05 10.86
N SER A 264 -0.26 -2.69 9.82
CA SER A 264 0.50 -3.29 8.72
C SER A 264 1.27 -2.25 7.90
N TYR A 265 0.90 -0.96 7.98
CA TYR A 265 1.53 0.09 7.19
C TYR A 265 2.84 0.61 7.79
N ARG A 266 3.11 0.39 9.09
CA ARG A 266 4.35 0.85 9.75
C ARG A 266 5.61 0.43 9.00
N GLN A 267 5.57 -0.75 8.40
CA GLN A 267 6.71 -1.30 7.65
C GLN A 267 7.13 -0.50 6.42
N TYR A 268 6.22 0.31 5.85
CA TYR A 268 6.50 1.09 4.64
C TYR A 268 7.16 2.43 4.96
N TYR A 269 7.20 2.83 6.23
CA TYR A 269 7.83 4.06 6.69
C TYR A 269 9.31 3.82 7.04
N SER A 270 10.13 4.86 6.92
CA SER A 270 11.53 4.79 7.34
C SER A 270 11.62 4.44 8.82
N LYS A 271 12.58 3.58 9.17
CA LYS A 271 12.88 3.22 10.56
C LYS A 271 13.41 4.39 11.40
N ASP A 272 13.78 5.49 10.74
CA ASP A 272 14.24 6.72 11.41
C ASP A 272 13.08 7.52 12.03
N ILE A 273 11.83 7.21 11.68
CA ILE A 273 10.65 7.85 12.28
C ILE A 273 10.34 7.15 13.61
N PRO A 274 10.24 7.89 14.73
CA PRO A 274 9.88 7.30 16.02
C PRO A 274 8.50 6.63 15.97
N ASP A 275 8.42 5.40 16.49
CA ASP A 275 7.23 4.54 16.36
C ASP A 275 6.01 5.10 17.11
N GLU A 276 6.24 5.84 18.18
CA GLU A 276 5.24 6.52 18.99
C GLU A 276 4.47 7.61 18.23
N LYS A 277 5.01 8.11 17.11
CA LYS A 277 4.30 9.08 16.27
C LYS A 277 3.13 8.46 15.52
N PHE A 278 3.13 7.16 15.25
CA PHE A 278 2.09 6.58 14.38
C PHE A 278 0.81 6.24 15.13
N LEU A 279 -0.31 6.77 14.62
CA LEU A 279 -1.67 6.45 15.04
C LEU A 279 -2.32 5.54 14.00
N ALA A 280 -2.27 4.22 14.23
CA ALA A 280 -2.83 3.22 13.34
C ALA A 280 -4.36 3.05 13.48
N PHE A 281 -5.09 4.16 13.44
CA PHE A 281 -6.53 4.20 13.66
C PHE A 281 -7.36 3.98 12.40
N GLY A 282 -6.76 3.99 11.21
CA GLY A 282 -7.50 3.97 9.96
C GLY A 282 -7.17 5.16 9.05
N SER A 283 -7.94 5.33 7.99
CA SER A 283 -7.95 6.57 7.20
C SER A 283 -9.34 7.22 7.29
N PRO A 284 -9.42 8.51 7.65
CA PRO A 284 -10.67 9.27 7.56
C PRO A 284 -11.34 9.22 6.19
N LYS A 285 -10.55 9.04 5.12
CA LYS A 285 -11.06 8.85 3.75
C LYS A 285 -12.02 7.66 3.65
N PHE A 286 -11.80 6.60 4.43
CA PHE A 286 -12.68 5.44 4.48
C PHE A 286 -13.95 5.69 5.31
N ASP A 287 -13.91 6.60 6.30
CA ASP A 287 -15.08 6.87 7.16
C ASP A 287 -16.28 7.34 6.33
N LYS A 288 -16.06 8.23 5.35
CA LYS A 288 -17.13 8.76 4.50
C LYS A 288 -17.79 7.67 3.66
N VAL A 289 -17.01 6.82 2.98
CA VAL A 289 -17.56 5.75 2.15
C VAL A 289 -18.27 4.69 2.97
N ILE A 290 -17.73 4.32 4.14
CA ILE A 290 -18.35 3.34 5.04
C ILE A 290 -19.72 3.85 5.51
N ARG A 291 -19.77 5.10 6.03
CA ARG A 291 -21.02 5.71 6.51
C ARG A 291 -22.07 5.84 5.41
N LYS A 292 -21.68 6.28 4.21
CA LYS A 292 -22.58 6.36 3.05
C LYS A 292 -23.04 5.00 2.56
N CYS A 293 -22.22 3.95 2.63
CA CYS A 293 -22.68 2.60 2.26
C CYS A 293 -23.64 2.01 3.29
N GLN A 294 -23.46 2.32 4.58
CA GLN A 294 -24.39 1.93 5.65
C GLN A 294 -25.71 2.70 5.58
N ASN A 295 -25.66 3.97 5.19
CA ASN A 295 -26.82 4.84 5.00
C ASN A 295 -26.77 5.51 3.62
N PRO A 296 -27.15 4.78 2.54
CA PRO A 296 -27.04 5.28 1.17
C PRO A 296 -27.82 6.59 0.97
N PRO A 297 -27.21 7.60 0.33
CA PRO A 297 -27.94 8.79 -0.08
C PRO A 297 -28.99 8.44 -1.12
N ILE A 298 -29.99 9.30 -1.27
CA ILE A 298 -30.97 9.16 -2.35
C ILE A 298 -30.24 9.47 -3.68
N PRO A 299 -30.15 8.51 -4.62
CA PRO A 299 -29.48 8.75 -5.89
C PRO A 299 -30.26 9.76 -6.74
N ALA A 300 -29.56 10.40 -7.68
CA ALA A 300 -30.20 11.27 -8.66
C ALA A 300 -31.34 10.52 -9.37
N LYS A 301 -32.47 11.21 -9.60
CA LYS A 301 -33.67 10.59 -10.19
C LYS A 301 -33.35 9.85 -11.50
N GLU A 302 -32.52 10.45 -12.35
CA GLU A 302 -32.08 9.84 -13.61
C GLU A 302 -31.34 8.52 -13.41
N TRP A 303 -30.45 8.44 -12.41
CA TRP A 303 -29.73 7.20 -12.11
C TRP A 303 -30.68 6.12 -11.61
N ASN A 304 -31.63 6.49 -10.74
CA ASN A 304 -32.63 5.56 -10.23
C ASN A 304 -33.55 5.03 -11.36
N ASP A 305 -33.95 5.90 -12.29
CA ASP A 305 -34.77 5.52 -13.44
C ASP A 305 -33.99 4.57 -14.37
N ARG A 306 -32.71 4.84 -14.65
CA ARG A 306 -31.84 3.98 -15.49
C ARG A 306 -31.52 2.63 -14.85
N ALA A 307 -31.35 2.58 -13.53
CA ALA A 307 -31.00 1.39 -12.77
C ALA A 307 -32.22 0.55 -12.32
N LYS A 308 -33.45 0.98 -12.63
CA LYS A 308 -34.67 0.38 -12.09
C LYS A 308 -34.75 -1.12 -12.39
N GLY A 309 -34.79 -1.93 -11.33
CA GLY A 309 -34.88 -3.39 -11.40
C GLY A 309 -33.59 -4.10 -11.85
N LYS A 310 -32.46 -3.38 -11.87
CA LYS A 310 -31.15 -3.89 -12.27
C LYS A 310 -30.16 -3.82 -11.10
N LYS A 311 -29.15 -4.68 -11.15
CA LYS A 311 -27.96 -4.58 -10.29
C LYS A 311 -26.97 -3.58 -10.87
N VAL A 312 -26.49 -2.63 -10.08
CA VAL A 312 -25.60 -1.56 -10.56
C VAL A 312 -24.15 -1.96 -10.32
N LEU A 313 -23.38 -2.17 -11.39
CA LEU A 313 -21.96 -2.50 -11.28
C LEU A 313 -21.11 -1.30 -11.68
N PHE A 314 -20.23 -0.90 -10.76
CA PHE A 314 -19.28 0.19 -10.95
C PHE A 314 -18.17 -0.29 -11.89
N TYR A 315 -17.92 0.45 -12.96
CA TYR A 315 -16.80 0.25 -13.85
C TYR A 315 -15.76 1.36 -13.68
N ASN A 316 -14.57 0.98 -13.19
CA ASN A 316 -13.43 1.89 -13.07
C ASN A 316 -12.50 1.75 -14.27
N THR A 317 -11.97 2.88 -14.76
CA THR A 317 -10.82 2.87 -15.66
C THR A 317 -9.67 3.70 -15.08
N SER A 318 -8.46 3.13 -15.01
CA SER A 318 -7.29 3.78 -14.42
C SER A 318 -6.31 4.30 -15.48
N LEU A 319 -5.55 5.35 -15.13
CA LEU A 319 -4.47 5.84 -15.99
C LEU A 319 -3.30 4.86 -16.07
N SER A 320 -2.95 4.22 -14.96
CA SER A 320 -1.74 3.41 -14.88
C SER A 320 -1.84 2.18 -15.79
N CYS A 321 -2.97 1.47 -15.76
CA CYS A 321 -3.22 0.33 -16.64
C CYS A 321 -3.37 0.78 -18.11
N MET A 322 -4.05 1.91 -18.37
CA MET A 322 -4.17 2.46 -19.72
C MET A 322 -2.81 2.80 -20.35
N LEU A 323 -1.86 3.34 -19.57
CA LEU A 323 -0.55 3.74 -20.08
C LEU A 323 0.39 2.57 -20.33
N GLN A 324 0.19 1.42 -19.69
CA GLN A 324 0.98 0.20 -19.94
C GLN A 324 0.80 -0.31 -21.37
N SER A 325 -0.44 -0.37 -21.87
CA SER A 325 -0.74 -0.73 -23.25
C SER A 325 -2.07 -0.13 -23.73
N THR A 326 -2.02 1.10 -24.22
CA THR A 326 -3.23 1.85 -24.59
C THR A 326 -4.12 1.15 -25.62
N PRO A 327 -3.60 0.60 -26.75
CA PRO A 327 -4.44 -0.09 -27.72
C PRO A 327 -5.16 -1.32 -27.14
N ARG A 328 -4.47 -2.07 -26.27
CA ARG A 328 -5.03 -3.24 -25.60
C ARG A 328 -6.11 -2.82 -24.59
N TYR A 329 -5.85 -1.78 -23.82
CA TYR A 329 -6.77 -1.24 -22.85
C TYR A 329 -8.08 -0.79 -23.50
N LEU A 330 -8.02 -0.11 -24.64
CA LEU A 330 -9.22 0.29 -25.39
C LEU A 330 -10.00 -0.92 -25.94
N LYS A 331 -9.31 -1.98 -26.39
CA LYS A 331 -9.98 -3.26 -26.74
C LYS A 331 -10.66 -3.89 -25.53
N LYS A 332 -10.04 -3.81 -24.35
CA LYS A 332 -10.62 -4.31 -23.09
C LYS A 332 -11.89 -3.54 -22.70
N MET A 333 -11.87 -2.21 -22.82
CA MET A 333 -13.08 -1.39 -22.62
C MET A 333 -14.22 -1.82 -23.55
N LYS A 334 -13.93 -2.05 -24.83
CA LYS A 334 -14.92 -2.54 -25.79
C LYS A 334 -15.49 -3.90 -25.38
N TYR A 335 -14.62 -4.83 -24.95
CA TYR A 335 -15.02 -6.14 -24.43
C TYR A 335 -15.97 -6.03 -23.23
N VAL A 336 -15.68 -5.15 -22.27
CA VAL A 336 -16.57 -4.91 -21.12
C VAL A 336 -17.93 -4.43 -21.61
N PHE A 337 -17.98 -3.43 -22.50
CA PHE A 337 -19.22 -2.90 -23.04
C PHE A 337 -20.03 -3.99 -23.78
N ASP A 338 -19.38 -4.75 -24.66
CA ASP A 338 -20.02 -5.85 -25.39
C ASP A 338 -20.56 -6.95 -24.48
N THR A 339 -19.84 -7.25 -23.39
CA THR A 339 -20.28 -8.23 -22.40
C THR A 339 -21.55 -7.74 -21.71
N PHE A 340 -21.55 -6.52 -21.17
CA PHE A 340 -22.72 -5.95 -20.49
C PHE A 340 -23.94 -5.76 -21.39
N ARG A 341 -23.77 -5.60 -22.71
CA ARG A 341 -24.91 -5.55 -23.65
C ARG A 341 -25.75 -6.82 -23.62
N ASN A 342 -25.11 -7.96 -23.39
CA ASN A 342 -25.76 -9.26 -23.33
C ASN A 342 -26.43 -9.54 -21.97
N HIS A 343 -26.26 -8.63 -20.99
CA HIS A 343 -26.71 -8.78 -19.61
C HIS A 343 -27.56 -7.59 -19.16
N LYS A 344 -28.81 -7.53 -19.63
CA LYS A 344 -29.74 -6.40 -19.39
C LYS A 344 -30.23 -6.29 -17.96
N GLU A 345 -30.02 -7.31 -17.13
CA GLU A 345 -30.26 -7.35 -15.69
C GLU A 345 -29.25 -6.51 -14.88
N TYR A 346 -28.15 -6.05 -15.50
CA TYR A 346 -27.21 -5.12 -14.88
C TYR A 346 -27.27 -3.72 -15.51
N CYS A 347 -27.00 -2.72 -14.67
CA CYS A 347 -26.70 -1.35 -15.05
C CYS A 347 -25.19 -1.16 -14.93
N LEU A 348 -24.52 -0.88 -16.05
CA LEU A 348 -23.10 -0.52 -16.04
C LEU A 348 -22.97 0.97 -15.71
N LEU A 349 -22.37 1.28 -14.57
CA LEU A 349 -22.04 2.65 -14.17
C LEU A 349 -20.55 2.88 -14.39
N TRP A 350 -20.18 3.64 -15.42
CA TRP A 350 -18.78 3.93 -15.71
C TRP A 350 -18.36 5.28 -15.13
N ARG A 351 -17.31 5.28 -14.33
CA ARG A 351 -16.62 6.49 -13.87
C ARG A 351 -15.21 6.52 -14.45
N PRO A 352 -14.96 7.27 -15.54
CA PRO A 352 -13.62 7.39 -16.10
C PRO A 352 -12.70 8.16 -15.16
N HIS A 353 -11.39 7.86 -15.20
CA HIS A 353 -10.42 8.72 -14.53
C HIS A 353 -10.52 10.17 -15.05
N PRO A 354 -10.54 11.22 -14.19
CA PRO A 354 -10.76 12.60 -14.64
C PRO A 354 -9.77 13.08 -15.72
N LEU A 355 -8.54 12.59 -15.66
CA LEU A 355 -7.47 12.94 -16.60
C LEU A 355 -7.35 12.01 -17.82
N PHE A 356 -8.23 11.01 -17.98
CA PHE A 356 -8.07 9.95 -19.00
C PHE A 356 -7.94 10.52 -20.41
N GLU A 357 -8.87 11.38 -20.84
CA GLU A 357 -8.85 11.97 -22.19
C GLU A 357 -7.68 12.94 -22.39
N SER A 358 -7.39 13.79 -21.39
CA SER A 358 -6.26 14.73 -21.47
C SER A 358 -4.91 14.02 -21.58
N THR A 359 -4.74 12.90 -20.86
CA THR A 359 -3.54 12.08 -20.93
C THR A 359 -3.40 11.44 -22.30
N LEU A 360 -4.49 10.88 -22.88
CA LEU A 360 -4.46 10.36 -24.25
C LEU A 360 -4.09 11.45 -25.26
N LYS A 361 -4.71 12.63 -25.16
CA LYS A 361 -4.41 13.76 -26.06
C LYS A 361 -2.95 14.18 -26.00
N ALA A 362 -2.35 14.19 -24.81
CA ALA A 362 -0.96 14.62 -24.61
C ALA A 362 0.06 13.54 -24.96
N MET A 363 -0.22 12.27 -24.61
CA MET A 363 0.78 11.20 -24.63
C MET A 363 0.54 10.14 -25.72
N ARG A 364 -0.70 9.94 -26.19
CA ARG A 364 -1.12 8.90 -27.14
C ARG A 364 -2.19 9.42 -28.11
N PRO A 365 -1.94 10.52 -28.85
CA PRO A 365 -2.95 11.19 -29.67
C PRO A 365 -3.59 10.25 -30.73
N GLU A 366 -2.86 9.24 -31.19
CA GLU A 366 -3.34 8.21 -32.12
C GLU A 366 -4.48 7.35 -31.56
N CYS A 367 -4.59 7.23 -30.23
CA CYS A 367 -5.63 6.45 -29.55
C CYS A 367 -6.87 7.29 -29.14
N LEU A 368 -6.80 8.62 -29.27
CA LEU A 368 -7.81 9.54 -28.75
C LEU A 368 -9.18 9.35 -29.42
N GLU A 369 -9.22 9.24 -30.74
CA GLU A 369 -10.48 9.10 -31.48
C GLU A 369 -11.14 7.73 -31.24
N VAL A 370 -10.35 6.68 -31.02
CA VAL A 370 -10.85 5.36 -30.62
C VAL A 370 -11.53 5.44 -29.25
N TYR A 371 -10.89 6.11 -28.27
CA TYR A 371 -11.51 6.34 -26.96
C TYR A 371 -12.80 7.17 -27.04
N ARG A 372 -12.81 8.25 -27.81
CA ARG A 372 -14.01 9.08 -28.01
C ARG A 372 -15.16 8.31 -28.64
N ALA A 373 -14.87 7.43 -29.60
CA ALA A 373 -15.85 6.53 -30.18
C ALA A 373 -16.45 5.59 -29.12
N LEU A 374 -15.62 4.98 -28.27
CA LEU A 374 -16.07 4.13 -27.16
C LEU A 374 -16.94 4.90 -26.15
N ARG A 375 -16.55 6.13 -25.80
CA ARG A 375 -17.36 6.98 -24.91
C ARG A 375 -18.71 7.33 -25.53
N ALA A 376 -18.74 7.69 -26.81
CA ALA A 376 -19.98 7.97 -27.53
C ALA A 376 -20.87 6.71 -27.66
N GLU A 377 -20.26 5.54 -27.81
CA GLU A 377 -20.95 4.25 -27.81
C GLU A 377 -21.60 3.95 -26.45
N PHE A 378 -20.87 4.12 -25.35
CA PHE A 378 -21.38 3.96 -23.99
C PHE A 378 -22.58 4.88 -23.70
N MET A 379 -22.48 6.15 -24.11
CA MET A 379 -23.54 7.15 -23.87
C MET A 379 -24.84 6.90 -24.63
N LYS A 380 -24.84 6.04 -25.66
CA LYS A 380 -26.03 5.68 -26.44
C LYS A 380 -26.81 4.52 -25.82
N GLU A 381 -26.22 3.77 -24.89
CA GLU A 381 -26.85 2.62 -24.29
C GLU A 381 -27.90 3.02 -23.27
N ASP A 382 -29.10 2.47 -23.41
CA ASP A 382 -30.19 2.74 -22.49
C ASP A 382 -30.00 1.96 -21.17
N GLY A 383 -30.11 2.68 -20.06
CA GLY A 383 -29.92 2.13 -18.72
C GLY A 383 -28.47 1.93 -18.27
N TRP A 384 -27.48 2.54 -18.94
CA TRP A 384 -26.10 2.69 -18.44
C TRP A 384 -25.89 4.10 -17.88
N ILE A 385 -24.95 4.29 -16.96
CA ILE A 385 -24.72 5.58 -16.27
C ILE A 385 -23.27 6.01 -16.46
N LEU A 386 -23.05 7.22 -16.98
CA LEU A 386 -21.74 7.86 -16.95
C LEU A 386 -21.68 8.77 -15.73
N ASP A 387 -20.73 8.51 -14.84
CA ASP A 387 -20.53 9.29 -13.62
C ASP A 387 -19.35 10.25 -13.78
N GLU A 388 -19.66 11.54 -13.79
CA GLU A 388 -18.72 12.66 -13.80
C GLU A 388 -18.87 13.52 -12.53
N THR A 389 -19.56 13.01 -11.50
CA THR A 389 -19.82 13.74 -10.26
C THR A 389 -18.54 13.88 -9.43
N PRO A 390 -18.38 14.93 -8.59
CA PRO A 390 -17.18 15.05 -7.75
C PRO A 390 -17.05 13.98 -6.66
N CYS A 391 -18.17 13.52 -6.08
CA CYS A 391 -18.18 12.62 -4.93
C CYS A 391 -18.27 11.16 -5.34
N VAL A 392 -17.15 10.43 -5.27
CA VAL A 392 -17.11 9.01 -5.62
C VAL A 392 -17.83 8.14 -4.60
N GLU A 393 -17.90 8.55 -3.33
CA GLU A 393 -18.51 7.78 -2.24
C GLU A 393 -20.03 7.61 -2.44
N ASP A 394 -20.70 8.62 -3.01
CA ASP A 394 -22.13 8.54 -3.37
C ASP A 394 -22.36 7.49 -4.46
N THR A 395 -21.50 7.48 -5.46
CA THR A 395 -21.52 6.48 -6.53
C THR A 395 -21.28 5.08 -5.98
N ILE A 396 -20.27 4.92 -5.12
CA ILE A 396 -19.97 3.63 -4.48
C ILE A 396 -21.16 3.16 -3.66
N ALA A 397 -21.78 4.04 -2.87
CA ALA A 397 -22.97 3.72 -2.07
C ALA A 397 -24.13 3.22 -2.94
N PHE A 398 -24.31 3.79 -4.14
CA PHE A 398 -25.33 3.39 -5.11
C PHE A 398 -25.05 2.05 -5.81
N CYS A 399 -23.79 1.64 -5.97
CA CYS A 399 -23.43 0.41 -6.69
C CYS A 399 -23.57 -0.87 -5.85
N ASP A 400 -23.92 -2.00 -6.47
CA ASP A 400 -23.94 -3.33 -5.84
C ASP A 400 -22.57 -4.03 -5.84
N GLY A 401 -21.63 -3.60 -6.69
CA GLY A 401 -20.30 -4.21 -6.80
C GLY A 401 -19.37 -3.45 -7.73
N TYR A 402 -18.11 -3.86 -7.75
CA TYR A 402 -17.03 -3.28 -8.54
C TYR A 402 -16.61 -4.21 -9.67
N VAL A 403 -16.33 -3.64 -10.84
CA VAL A 403 -15.66 -4.24 -11.99
C VAL A 403 -14.58 -3.26 -12.45
N GLY A 404 -13.32 -3.68 -12.60
CA GLY A 404 -12.30 -2.76 -13.13
C GLY A 404 -10.87 -3.11 -12.75
N ASP A 405 -9.99 -2.13 -12.89
CA ASP A 405 -8.54 -2.29 -12.76
C ASP A 405 -8.07 -2.54 -11.32
N ILE A 406 -7.19 -3.54 -11.14
CA ILE A 406 -6.58 -3.90 -9.84
C ILE A 406 -5.75 -2.78 -9.19
N SER A 407 -5.22 -1.85 -9.97
CA SER A 407 -4.30 -0.80 -9.52
C SER A 407 -4.98 0.44 -8.92
N SER A 408 -6.32 0.47 -8.91
CA SER A 408 -7.10 1.64 -8.52
C SER A 408 -7.31 1.71 -7.01
N SER A 409 -7.10 2.88 -6.40
CA SER A 409 -7.41 3.11 -4.98
C SER A 409 -8.91 2.93 -4.68
N ILE A 410 -9.78 3.01 -5.69
CA ILE A 410 -11.21 2.73 -5.58
C ILE A 410 -11.48 1.29 -5.11
N VAL A 411 -10.58 0.33 -5.44
CA VAL A 411 -10.67 -1.06 -4.95
C VAL A 411 -10.67 -1.10 -3.42
N ALA A 412 -9.87 -0.25 -2.76
CA ALA A 412 -9.86 -0.17 -1.30
C ALA A 412 -11.20 0.33 -0.74
N LEU A 413 -11.83 1.32 -1.39
CA LEU A 413 -13.12 1.88 -0.96
C LEU A 413 -14.26 0.85 -1.05
N PHE A 414 -14.30 0.04 -2.12
CA PHE A 414 -15.23 -1.10 -2.22
C PHE A 414 -14.91 -2.19 -1.19
N GLY A 415 -13.62 -2.45 -0.97
CA GLY A 415 -13.13 -3.43 -0.02
C GLY A 415 -13.62 -3.18 1.41
N VAL A 416 -13.36 -1.98 1.92
CA VAL A 416 -13.75 -1.59 3.29
C VAL A 416 -15.26 -1.44 3.47
N SER A 417 -16.02 -1.19 2.40
CA SER A 417 -17.48 -1.10 2.43
C SER A 417 -18.18 -2.46 2.30
N GLY A 418 -17.43 -3.55 2.15
CA GLY A 418 -17.98 -4.90 2.08
C GLY A 418 -18.74 -5.20 0.79
N LYS A 419 -18.45 -4.49 -0.30
CA LYS A 419 -19.05 -4.71 -1.61
C LYS A 419 -18.17 -5.63 -2.46
N PRO A 420 -18.76 -6.56 -3.25
CA PRO A 420 -18.00 -7.51 -4.07
C PRO A 420 -17.15 -6.80 -5.12
N ILE A 421 -15.93 -7.33 -5.34
CA ILE A 421 -14.92 -6.78 -6.25
C ILE A 421 -14.57 -7.83 -7.31
N PHE A 422 -14.86 -7.53 -8.58
CA PHE A 422 -14.35 -8.26 -9.73
C PHE A 422 -13.22 -7.45 -10.41
N LEU A 423 -12.01 -8.01 -10.44
CA LEU A 423 -10.85 -7.34 -11.00
C LEU A 423 -10.60 -7.82 -12.42
N LEU A 424 -10.50 -6.89 -13.37
CA LEU A 424 -10.15 -7.19 -14.74
C LEU A 424 -8.66 -7.50 -14.87
N ALA A 425 -8.34 -8.47 -15.72
CA ALA A 425 -6.98 -8.78 -16.10
C ALA A 425 -6.63 -8.01 -17.38
N ASP A 426 -5.78 -6.98 -17.22
CA ASP A 426 -5.35 -6.12 -18.33
C ASP A 426 -4.63 -6.91 -19.43
N ASP A 427 -4.00 -8.03 -19.06
CA ASP A 427 -3.30 -8.94 -19.96
C ASP A 427 -4.22 -10.00 -20.63
N ILE A 428 -5.55 -9.85 -20.58
CA ILE A 428 -6.48 -10.79 -21.22
C ILE A 428 -7.44 -10.05 -22.16
N VAL A 429 -7.29 -10.33 -23.47
CA VAL A 429 -8.27 -10.00 -24.50
C VAL A 429 -8.69 -11.33 -25.14
N TYR A 430 -9.96 -11.71 -24.97
CA TYR A 430 -10.45 -12.99 -25.44
C TYR A 430 -10.58 -12.99 -26.96
N ASN A 431 -10.12 -14.07 -27.60
CA ASN A 431 -10.61 -14.51 -28.90
C ASN A 431 -11.56 -15.69 -28.64
N ASP A 432 -12.74 -15.68 -29.24
CA ASP A 432 -13.91 -16.50 -28.87
C ASP A 432 -13.76 -18.04 -28.97
N ASN A 433 -12.57 -18.61 -29.16
CA ASN A 433 -12.42 -20.04 -29.48
C ASN A 433 -11.32 -20.84 -28.76
N LYS A 434 -10.67 -20.36 -27.70
CA LYS A 434 -9.52 -21.11 -27.12
C LYS A 434 -9.64 -21.43 -25.63
N LYS A 435 -9.25 -22.66 -25.30
CA LYS A 435 -9.42 -23.37 -24.03
C LYS A 435 -8.17 -23.19 -23.16
N VAL A 436 -8.41 -22.75 -21.92
CA VAL A 436 -7.59 -23.00 -20.72
C VAL A 436 -6.10 -22.64 -20.85
N GLY A 437 -5.79 -21.33 -20.90
CA GLY A 437 -4.40 -20.83 -20.98
C GLY A 437 -3.80 -20.22 -19.71
N SER A 438 -4.59 -19.79 -18.70
CA SER A 438 -4.03 -19.08 -17.52
C SER A 438 -3.55 -19.97 -16.39
N ALA A 439 -3.98 -21.24 -16.31
CA ALA A 439 -3.71 -22.08 -15.14
C ALA A 439 -2.26 -22.60 -15.06
N LEU A 440 -1.41 -22.23 -16.03
CA LEU A 440 -0.03 -22.69 -16.17
C LEU A 440 0.88 -21.47 -16.12
N LYS A 441 1.31 -21.07 -14.93
CA LYS A 441 2.41 -20.11 -14.79
C LYS A 441 3.40 -20.59 -13.73
N ARG A 442 4.67 -20.64 -14.16
CA ARG A 442 5.92 -20.80 -13.37
C ARG A 442 6.10 -22.11 -12.59
N GLY A 443 6.83 -23.03 -13.21
CA GLY A 443 7.77 -23.93 -12.51
C GLY A 443 9.21 -23.44 -12.73
N ASN A 444 10.12 -23.65 -11.77
CA ASN A 444 11.54 -23.29 -11.92
C ASN A 444 12.22 -24.05 -13.08
N ASN A 445 13.28 -23.45 -13.65
CA ASN A 445 14.04 -23.94 -14.82
C ASN A 445 15.04 -25.08 -14.49
N HIS A 446 14.76 -25.94 -13.50
CA HIS A 446 15.71 -26.93 -13.02
C HIS A 446 15.26 -28.38 -13.29
N LEU A 447 16.12 -29.18 -13.92
CA LEU A 447 15.93 -30.63 -14.10
C LEU A 447 16.24 -31.35 -12.78
N ASP A 448 15.29 -31.38 -11.84
CA ASP A 448 15.34 -32.33 -10.71
C ASP A 448 14.65 -33.64 -11.12
N LYS A 449 15.18 -34.79 -10.67
CA LYS A 449 14.58 -36.12 -10.93
C LYS A 449 13.17 -36.27 -10.36
N TYR A 450 12.78 -35.41 -9.44
CA TYR A 450 11.48 -35.36 -8.80
C TYR A 450 10.53 -34.33 -9.42
N SER A 451 11.03 -33.50 -10.34
CA SER A 451 10.21 -32.55 -11.10
C SER A 451 9.44 -33.31 -12.19
N THR A 452 8.14 -33.07 -12.29
CA THR A 452 7.26 -33.79 -13.20
C THR A 452 6.15 -32.89 -13.70
N ASN A 453 5.77 -33.02 -14.98
CA ASN A 453 4.55 -32.43 -15.51
C ASN A 453 3.28 -33.10 -14.98
N LYS A 454 3.40 -34.12 -14.12
CA LYS A 454 2.25 -34.76 -13.52
C LYS A 454 1.45 -33.83 -12.62
N TYR A 455 2.07 -32.81 -12.02
CA TYR A 455 1.43 -31.89 -11.08
C TYR A 455 1.53 -30.44 -11.56
N ILE A 456 0.45 -29.68 -11.39
CA ILE A 456 0.39 -28.24 -11.67
C ILE A 456 -0.18 -27.53 -10.46
N ILE A 457 0.49 -26.46 -10.04
CA ILE A 457 -0.04 -25.50 -9.08
C ILE A 457 -0.70 -24.36 -9.86
N THR A 458 -1.91 -23.99 -9.49
CA THR A 458 -2.52 -22.75 -9.95
C THR A 458 -2.24 -21.61 -8.99
N ASP A 459 -2.36 -20.36 -9.45
CA ASP A 459 -2.26 -19.17 -8.59
C ASP A 459 -3.26 -19.19 -7.43
N ASP A 460 -4.31 -20.01 -7.50
CA ASP A 460 -5.30 -20.13 -6.44
C ASP A 460 -4.91 -21.12 -5.33
N ASN A 461 -3.65 -21.57 -5.28
CA ASN A 461 -3.17 -22.60 -4.35
C ASN A 461 -3.97 -23.91 -4.48
N LEU A 462 -4.26 -24.29 -5.73
CA LEU A 462 -4.89 -25.56 -6.07
C LEU A 462 -3.87 -26.45 -6.76
N LEU A 463 -3.82 -27.71 -6.33
CA LEU A 463 -2.97 -28.70 -6.95
C LEU A 463 -3.80 -29.55 -7.89
N TYR A 464 -3.40 -29.56 -9.15
CA TYR A 464 -3.94 -30.42 -10.18
C TYR A 464 -2.95 -31.53 -10.49
N TRP A 465 -3.46 -32.69 -10.90
CA TRP A 465 -2.62 -33.80 -11.33
C TRP A 465 -3.13 -34.48 -12.59
N SER A 466 -2.25 -35.08 -13.38
CA SER A 466 -2.60 -35.88 -14.57
C SER A 466 -2.42 -37.37 -14.27
N PRO A 467 -3.51 -38.12 -13.98
CA PRO A 467 -3.41 -39.53 -13.58
C PRO A 467 -2.80 -40.43 -14.65
N ASN A 468 -3.01 -40.08 -15.92
CA ASN A 468 -2.57 -40.85 -17.09
C ASN A 468 -1.36 -40.22 -17.81
N GLU A 469 -0.80 -39.13 -17.27
CA GLU A 469 0.33 -38.39 -17.85
C GLU A 469 0.08 -38.00 -19.32
N ASN A 470 -1.17 -37.70 -19.64
CA ASN A 470 -1.65 -37.36 -20.98
C ASN A 470 -2.05 -35.88 -21.10
N TYR A 471 -1.58 -35.04 -20.17
CA TYR A 471 -1.88 -33.61 -20.09
C TYR A 471 -3.37 -33.29 -19.86
N THR A 472 -4.16 -34.28 -19.43
CA THR A 472 -5.49 -34.06 -18.86
C THR A 472 -5.36 -34.06 -17.34
N TYR A 473 -5.73 -32.95 -16.72
CA TYR A 473 -5.59 -32.70 -15.30
C TYR A 473 -6.94 -32.68 -14.59
N GLU A 474 -6.96 -33.24 -13.39
CA GLU A 474 -8.09 -33.15 -12.46
C GLU A 474 -7.59 -32.60 -11.12
N ARG A 475 -8.49 -32.02 -10.33
CA ARG A 475 -8.14 -31.45 -9.03
C ARG A 475 -7.68 -32.56 -8.09
N PHE A 476 -6.46 -32.42 -7.58
CA PHE A 476 -5.88 -33.33 -6.60
C PHE A 476 -6.26 -32.89 -5.19
N VAL A 477 -5.91 -31.66 -4.82
CA VAL A 477 -6.21 -31.08 -3.50
C VAL A 477 -6.29 -29.56 -3.57
N ASP A 478 -7.19 -28.99 -2.79
CA ASP A 478 -7.22 -27.57 -2.45
C ASP A 478 -6.38 -27.36 -1.18
N PHE A 479 -5.30 -26.59 -1.31
CA PHE A 479 -4.41 -26.25 -0.20
C PHE A 479 -4.39 -24.73 0.05
N SER A 480 -5.49 -24.04 -0.27
CA SER A 480 -5.69 -22.61 -0.08
C SER A 480 -5.88 -22.21 1.40
N ASN A 481 -4.87 -22.46 2.24
CA ASN A 481 -4.83 -21.95 3.61
C ASN A 481 -4.14 -20.57 3.72
N SER A 482 -3.73 -20.01 2.58
CA SER A 482 -3.08 -18.72 2.44
C SER A 482 -3.68 -17.95 1.28
N ALA A 483 -3.42 -16.64 1.22
CA ALA A 483 -3.85 -15.82 0.10
C ALA A 483 -3.42 -16.42 -1.26
N ALA A 484 -4.30 -16.35 -2.25
CA ALA A 484 -4.04 -16.67 -3.64
C ALA A 484 -2.99 -15.71 -4.26
N GLY A 485 -2.33 -16.18 -5.31
CA GLY A 485 -1.17 -15.63 -6.01
C GLY A 485 -0.12 -16.71 -6.25
N GLU A 486 1.02 -16.33 -6.86
CA GLU A 486 2.20 -17.21 -7.09
C GLU A 486 2.89 -17.62 -5.75
N SER A 487 2.15 -18.26 -4.83
CA SER A 487 2.57 -18.52 -3.46
C SER A 487 3.66 -19.59 -3.39
N TYR A 488 3.59 -20.56 -4.30
CA TYR A 488 4.51 -21.69 -4.44
C TYR A 488 5.00 -21.77 -5.88
N MET A 489 6.23 -22.24 -6.07
CA MET A 489 6.90 -22.29 -7.38
C MET A 489 7.12 -23.70 -7.93
N GLU A 490 7.12 -24.74 -7.08
CA GLU A 490 7.51 -26.08 -7.51
C GLU A 490 6.84 -27.17 -6.66
N VAL A 491 6.54 -28.30 -7.31
CA VAL A 491 6.04 -29.52 -6.66
C VAL A 491 7.08 -30.61 -6.83
N TYR A 492 7.53 -31.19 -5.72
CA TYR A 492 8.34 -32.38 -5.72
C TYR A 492 7.52 -33.61 -5.34
N ASP A 493 7.55 -34.65 -6.18
CA ASP A 493 6.95 -35.94 -5.87
C ASP A 493 7.99 -36.83 -5.14
N TYR A 494 7.93 -36.86 -3.81
CA TYR A 494 8.89 -37.58 -2.95
C TYR A 494 8.21 -38.69 -2.13
N ASP A 495 8.48 -39.94 -2.49
CA ASP A 495 7.91 -41.15 -1.86
C ASP A 495 6.38 -41.16 -1.78
N ASN A 496 5.79 -40.94 -0.60
CA ASN A 496 4.33 -40.85 -0.40
C ASN A 496 3.85 -39.41 -0.13
N THR A 497 4.71 -38.40 -0.36
CA THR A 497 4.46 -37.00 -0.03
C THR A 497 4.77 -36.10 -1.22
N LEU A 498 3.86 -35.16 -1.51
CA LEU A 498 4.14 -34.04 -2.40
C LEU A 498 4.64 -32.87 -1.56
N ILE A 499 5.70 -32.21 -2.02
CA ILE A 499 6.32 -31.10 -1.31
C ILE A 499 6.25 -29.87 -2.21
N LEU A 500 5.58 -28.84 -1.73
CA LEU A 500 5.36 -27.59 -2.46
C LEU A 500 6.31 -26.54 -1.90
N ALA A 501 7.27 -26.13 -2.75
CA ALA A 501 8.28 -25.14 -2.39
C ALA A 501 7.72 -23.72 -2.49
N PRO A 502 7.86 -22.89 -1.45
CA PRO A 502 7.32 -21.54 -1.43
C PRO A 502 8.06 -20.63 -2.39
N LYS A 503 7.35 -19.61 -2.87
CA LYS A 503 7.87 -18.48 -3.62
C LYS A 503 7.56 -17.15 -2.94
N LEU A 504 6.27 -16.88 -2.71
CA LEU A 504 5.79 -15.75 -1.90
C LEU A 504 5.35 -16.20 -0.50
N ALA A 505 4.98 -17.47 -0.34
CA ALA A 505 4.56 -18.02 0.95
C ALA A 505 5.71 -18.05 1.98
N GLN A 506 5.33 -17.98 3.25
CA GLN A 506 6.26 -18.11 4.39
C GLN A 506 6.20 -19.48 5.06
N ASN A 507 5.74 -20.48 4.32
CA ASN A 507 5.68 -21.86 4.78
C ASN A 507 5.91 -22.82 3.61
N VAL A 508 6.39 -24.01 3.94
CA VAL A 508 6.48 -25.13 3.00
C VAL A 508 5.26 -26.02 3.19
N CYS A 509 4.63 -26.43 2.10
CA CYS A 509 3.44 -27.26 2.12
C CYS A 509 3.80 -28.72 1.80
N PHE A 510 3.35 -29.63 2.65
CA PHE A 510 3.52 -31.08 2.52
C PHE A 510 2.14 -31.73 2.38
N ILE A 511 1.99 -32.60 1.39
CA ILE A 511 0.70 -33.25 1.08
C ILE A 511 0.90 -34.76 1.02
N ASP A 512 0.22 -35.50 1.90
CA ASP A 512 0.22 -36.96 1.85
C ASP A 512 -0.62 -37.45 0.66
N LYS A 513 -0.02 -38.26 -0.23
CA LYS A 513 -0.67 -38.65 -1.50
C LYS A 513 -1.92 -39.51 -1.32
N ASN A 514 -2.01 -40.27 -0.22
CA ASN A 514 -3.09 -41.23 0.01
C ASN A 514 -4.28 -40.58 0.70
N SER A 515 -4.02 -39.86 1.79
CA SER A 515 -5.03 -39.20 2.61
C SER A 515 -5.38 -37.80 2.12
N ARG A 516 -4.56 -37.21 1.24
CA ARG A 516 -4.64 -35.82 0.76
C ARG A 516 -4.60 -34.79 1.89
N LYS A 517 -4.07 -35.18 3.05
CA LYS A 517 -3.88 -34.27 4.18
C LYS A 517 -2.75 -33.29 3.88
N VAL A 518 -3.01 -32.02 4.19
CA VAL A 518 -2.06 -30.92 4.02
C VAL A 518 -1.45 -30.56 5.37
N GLU A 519 -0.13 -30.40 5.38
CA GLU A 519 0.68 -29.97 6.52
C GLU A 519 1.53 -28.75 6.09
N TYR A 520 1.63 -27.74 6.95
CA TYR A 520 2.46 -26.56 6.70
C TYR A 520 3.59 -26.45 7.72
N ILE A 521 4.81 -26.29 7.22
CA ILE A 521 5.98 -25.98 8.03
C ILE A 521 6.24 -24.48 7.92
N GLN A 522 5.98 -23.75 9.02
CA GLN A 522 6.20 -22.30 9.07
C GLN A 522 7.70 -21.98 9.09
N LEU A 523 8.08 -21.02 8.25
CA LEU A 523 9.44 -20.47 8.22
C LEU A 523 9.53 -19.28 9.18
N GLN A 524 10.75 -18.79 9.39
CA GLN A 524 10.96 -17.55 10.13
C GLN A 524 10.35 -16.40 9.34
N GLU A 525 9.62 -15.53 10.05
CA GLU A 525 8.89 -14.44 9.41
C GLU A 525 9.86 -13.46 8.74
N ASN A 526 9.66 -13.23 7.44
CA ASN A 526 10.38 -12.22 6.67
C ASN A 526 9.38 -11.24 6.09
N LYS A 527 9.71 -9.96 6.04
CA LYS A 527 8.76 -8.94 5.55
C LYS A 527 8.56 -9.09 4.03
N PHE A 528 7.41 -8.62 3.55
CA PHE A 528 6.87 -8.73 2.18
C PHE A 528 7.94 -8.70 1.06
N GLY A 529 7.73 -9.51 0.03
CA GLY A 529 8.65 -9.60 -1.12
C GLY A 529 8.59 -10.98 -1.78
N TRP A 530 9.37 -11.17 -2.84
CA TRP A 530 9.59 -12.48 -3.44
C TRP A 530 10.54 -13.24 -2.51
N GLN A 531 10.05 -14.23 -1.77
CA GLN A 531 10.83 -14.85 -0.69
C GLN A 531 11.95 -15.70 -1.28
N PHE A 532 11.60 -16.61 -2.19
CA PHE A 532 12.53 -17.57 -2.77
C PHE A 532 12.50 -17.51 -4.29
N GLN A 533 13.67 -17.69 -4.91
CA GLN A 533 13.82 -17.72 -6.37
C GLN A 533 13.96 -19.12 -6.94
N SER A 534 14.37 -20.10 -6.12
CA SER A 534 14.56 -21.49 -6.56
C SER A 534 14.57 -22.45 -5.37
N SER A 535 14.35 -23.73 -5.67
CA SER A 535 14.40 -24.82 -4.69
C SER A 535 15.03 -26.06 -5.30
N TYR A 536 15.50 -26.97 -4.44
CA TYR A 536 16.07 -28.26 -4.85
C TYR A 536 15.79 -29.35 -3.81
N ILE A 537 15.59 -30.59 -4.25
CA ILE A 537 15.71 -31.76 -3.37
C ILE A 537 17.06 -32.43 -3.60
N LEU A 538 17.89 -32.44 -2.57
CA LEU A 538 19.15 -33.20 -2.55
C LEU A 538 19.15 -34.17 -1.38
N GLU A 539 19.37 -35.45 -1.69
CA GLU A 539 19.30 -36.57 -0.75
C GLU A 539 17.98 -36.62 0.04
N ASP A 540 18.01 -36.21 1.31
CA ASP A 540 16.90 -36.20 2.27
C ASP A 540 16.48 -34.78 2.68
N LYS A 541 16.87 -33.75 1.91
CA LYS A 541 16.62 -32.33 2.24
C LYS A 541 15.96 -31.58 1.08
N LEU A 542 14.96 -30.76 1.43
CA LEU A 542 14.53 -29.64 0.61
C LEU A 542 15.42 -28.43 0.92
N ILE A 543 15.93 -27.78 -0.12
CA ILE A 543 16.68 -26.54 0.01
C ILE A 543 15.94 -25.41 -0.72
N LEU A 544 15.81 -24.26 -0.07
CA LEU A 544 15.21 -23.04 -0.63
C LEU A 544 16.27 -21.94 -0.76
N ILE A 545 16.39 -21.37 -1.95
CA ILE A 545 17.34 -20.28 -2.23
C ILE A 545 16.64 -18.94 -2.13
N PRO A 546 17.18 -18.00 -1.33
CA PRO A 546 16.54 -16.72 -1.09
C PRO A 546 16.54 -15.84 -2.34
N HIS A 547 15.46 -15.07 -2.49
CA HIS A 547 15.41 -13.84 -3.28
C HIS A 547 15.45 -12.65 -2.31
N ASP A 548 14.32 -12.33 -1.66
CA ASP A 548 14.23 -11.33 -0.58
C ASP A 548 14.39 -11.95 0.81
N TYR A 549 14.34 -13.28 0.91
CA TYR A 549 14.57 -13.99 2.16
C TYR A 549 16.02 -13.83 2.65
N PHE A 550 16.23 -13.85 3.96
CA PHE A 550 17.51 -13.48 4.57
C PHE A 550 18.53 -14.65 4.61
N SER A 551 18.09 -15.88 4.34
CA SER A 551 18.92 -17.10 4.45
C SER A 551 18.57 -18.14 3.38
N ILE A 552 19.51 -19.06 3.09
CA ILE A 552 19.15 -20.36 2.52
C ILE A 552 18.46 -21.18 3.61
N VAL A 553 17.34 -21.83 3.26
CA VAL A 553 16.59 -22.68 4.18
C VAL A 553 16.83 -24.14 3.81
N LEU A 554 17.16 -24.96 4.79
CA LEU A 554 17.31 -26.41 4.66
C LEU A 554 16.25 -27.11 5.50
N ILE A 555 15.49 -28.01 4.90
CA ILE A 555 14.43 -28.76 5.58
C ILE A 555 14.68 -30.24 5.38
N LYS A 556 14.92 -30.97 6.47
CA LYS A 556 15.01 -32.44 6.43
C LYS A 556 13.63 -33.02 6.15
N LEU A 557 13.54 -33.86 5.13
CA LEU A 557 12.27 -34.41 4.66
C LEU A 557 11.65 -35.35 5.69
N ASP A 558 12.42 -36.20 6.36
CA ASP A 558 11.86 -37.17 7.31
C ASP A 558 11.40 -36.55 8.63
N THR A 559 12.14 -35.55 9.14
CA THR A 559 11.92 -34.97 10.48
C THR A 559 11.24 -33.62 10.45
N ARG A 560 11.14 -32.98 9.27
CA ARG A 560 10.70 -31.59 9.08
C ARG A 560 11.54 -30.54 9.83
N GLU A 561 12.73 -30.91 10.29
CA GLU A 561 13.65 -29.99 10.97
C GLU A 561 14.13 -28.91 10.00
N VAL A 562 13.97 -27.64 10.40
CA VAL A 562 14.35 -26.46 9.61
C VAL A 562 15.67 -25.90 10.12
N SER A 563 16.60 -25.60 9.22
CA SER A 563 17.86 -24.93 9.52
C SER A 563 18.19 -23.86 8.48
N TYR A 564 19.05 -22.90 8.85
CA TYR A 564 19.30 -21.69 8.07
C TYR A 564 20.80 -21.47 7.83
N ILE A 565 21.17 -21.14 6.59
CA ILE A 565 22.51 -20.66 6.24
C ILE A 565 22.44 -19.16 5.98
N ASN A 566 23.04 -18.37 6.87
CA ASN A 566 23.05 -16.91 6.81
C ASN A 566 24.20 -16.37 5.95
N GLY A 567 24.09 -15.13 5.48
CA GLY A 567 25.16 -14.42 4.74
C GLY A 567 25.23 -14.72 3.24
N VAL A 568 24.49 -15.72 2.74
CA VAL A 568 24.43 -16.02 1.30
C VAL A 568 23.53 -15.05 0.54
N SER A 569 22.52 -14.47 1.20
CA SER A 569 21.62 -13.47 0.60
C SER A 569 22.41 -12.26 0.08
N ASP A 570 23.41 -11.79 0.82
CA ASP A 570 24.27 -10.65 0.43
C ASP A 570 25.24 -10.99 -0.73
N PHE A 571 25.43 -12.27 -1.03
CA PHE A 571 26.27 -12.71 -2.15
C PHE A 571 25.46 -12.86 -3.44
N ILE A 572 24.25 -13.43 -3.35
CA ILE A 572 23.38 -13.63 -4.52
C ILE A 572 22.65 -12.35 -4.94
N LYS A 573 22.69 -11.26 -4.16
CA LYS A 573 22.14 -9.98 -4.56
C LYS A 573 23.04 -8.80 -4.20
N TYR A 574 23.06 -7.78 -5.06
CA TYR A 574 23.65 -6.49 -4.72
C TYR A 574 22.85 -5.34 -5.31
N ASN A 575 23.01 -4.15 -4.72
CA ASN A 575 22.34 -2.94 -5.18
C ASN A 575 23.30 -2.09 -6.01
N ASP A 576 22.91 -1.80 -7.25
CA ASP A 576 23.62 -0.95 -8.19
C ASP A 576 22.80 0.32 -8.47
N ASN A 577 23.15 1.45 -7.84
CA ASN A 577 22.47 2.73 -8.00
C ASN A 577 20.94 2.69 -7.82
N GLY A 578 20.45 1.91 -6.85
CA GLY A 578 19.02 1.75 -6.57
C GLY A 578 18.35 0.60 -7.33
N VAL A 579 19.07 -0.08 -8.23
CA VAL A 579 18.59 -1.28 -8.92
C VAL A 579 19.17 -2.52 -8.25
N VAL A 580 18.30 -3.36 -7.69
CA VAL A 580 18.72 -4.65 -7.12
C VAL A 580 18.95 -5.65 -8.24
N LYS A 581 20.13 -6.26 -8.25
CA LYS A 581 20.51 -7.33 -9.18
C LYS A 581 20.57 -8.65 -8.42
N TYR A 582 20.12 -9.71 -9.08
CA TYR A 582 20.11 -11.06 -8.54
C TYR A 582 21.01 -11.96 -9.37
N GLY A 583 21.79 -12.77 -8.68
CA GLY A 583 22.50 -13.88 -9.24
C GLY A 583 21.57 -15.08 -9.30
N ALA A 584 22.11 -16.22 -9.66
CA ALA A 584 21.30 -17.41 -9.86
C ALA A 584 21.95 -18.62 -9.18
N SER A 585 21.19 -19.71 -9.11
CA SER A 585 21.59 -20.91 -8.39
C SER A 585 21.33 -22.16 -9.21
N TRP A 586 22.03 -23.23 -8.87
CA TRP A 586 21.77 -24.56 -9.39
C TRP A 586 22.22 -25.61 -8.37
N ALA A 587 21.74 -26.84 -8.53
CA ALA A 587 22.14 -27.97 -7.72
C ALA A 587 22.65 -29.11 -8.60
N VAL A 588 23.81 -29.67 -8.26
CA VAL A 588 24.41 -30.82 -8.95
C VAL A 588 25.10 -31.70 -7.91
N ASN A 589 24.83 -33.01 -7.96
CA ASN A 589 25.28 -33.99 -6.98
C ASN A 589 24.92 -33.52 -5.55
N ASP A 590 25.85 -33.59 -4.59
CA ASP A 590 25.60 -33.24 -3.19
C ASP A 590 25.97 -31.77 -2.90
N SER A 591 25.84 -30.90 -3.89
CA SER A 591 26.25 -29.50 -3.80
C SER A 591 25.25 -28.54 -4.41
N ILE A 592 25.09 -27.40 -3.73
CA ILE A 592 24.38 -26.23 -4.23
C ILE A 592 25.39 -25.21 -4.66
N PHE A 593 25.08 -24.54 -5.75
CA PHE A 593 25.89 -23.49 -6.32
C PHE A 593 25.07 -22.20 -6.35
N VAL A 594 25.71 -21.11 -5.93
CA VAL A 594 25.12 -19.78 -5.86
C VAL A 594 26.08 -18.83 -6.56
N MET A 595 25.68 -18.24 -7.68
CA MET A 595 26.50 -17.33 -8.49
C MET A 595 26.19 -15.88 -8.16
N SER A 596 27.21 -15.03 -8.17
CA SER A 596 27.05 -13.57 -8.01
C SER A 596 26.37 -12.96 -9.24
N PRO A 597 25.63 -11.83 -9.12
CA PRO A 597 24.91 -11.25 -10.25
C PRO A 597 25.80 -10.77 -11.42
N ASP A 598 27.08 -10.53 -11.16
CA ASP A 598 28.12 -10.17 -12.15
C ASP A 598 28.86 -11.39 -12.73
N ALA A 599 28.43 -12.60 -12.36
CA ALA A 599 28.99 -13.88 -12.78
C ALA A 599 30.52 -13.98 -12.61
N ASN A 600 31.11 -13.22 -11.70
CA ASN A 600 32.55 -13.28 -11.45
C ASN A 600 32.92 -14.44 -10.54
N GLN A 601 32.01 -14.83 -9.65
CA GLN A 601 32.26 -15.85 -8.65
C GLN A 601 31.00 -16.69 -8.43
N TYR A 602 31.18 -17.91 -7.96
CA TYR A 602 30.10 -18.67 -7.37
C TYR A 602 30.56 -19.39 -6.10
N ILE A 603 29.65 -19.56 -5.15
CA ILE A 603 29.84 -20.35 -3.94
C ILE A 603 29.32 -21.75 -4.23
N ARG A 604 30.15 -22.75 -4.00
CA ARG A 604 29.74 -24.16 -3.93
C ARG A 604 29.59 -24.55 -2.46
N ILE A 605 28.42 -25.05 -2.08
CA ILE A 605 28.08 -25.47 -0.71
C ILE A 605 27.77 -26.96 -0.74
N ASN A 606 28.49 -27.76 0.04
CA ASN A 606 28.15 -29.17 0.23
C ASN A 606 26.99 -29.29 1.22
N VAL A 607 25.88 -29.93 0.84
CA VAL A 607 24.64 -29.92 1.63
C VAL A 607 24.69 -30.79 2.90
N ASN A 608 25.70 -31.65 3.02
CA ASN A 608 25.85 -32.58 4.14
C ASN A 608 26.80 -32.07 5.21
N SER A 609 27.95 -31.56 4.80
CA SER A 609 28.95 -30.96 5.69
C SER A 609 28.69 -29.48 5.99
N LEU A 610 27.94 -28.80 5.13
CA LEU A 610 27.79 -27.33 5.08
C LEU A 610 29.11 -26.58 4.83
N GLU A 611 30.16 -27.29 4.43
CA GLU A 611 31.39 -26.68 3.95
C GLU A 611 31.15 -25.99 2.61
N TYR A 612 31.79 -24.83 2.42
CA TYR A 612 31.68 -24.06 1.20
C TYR A 612 33.04 -23.67 0.62
N THR A 613 33.08 -23.51 -0.69
CA THR A 613 34.23 -23.00 -1.44
C THR A 613 33.78 -21.90 -2.38
N ILE A 614 34.53 -20.80 -2.43
CA ILE A 614 34.32 -19.71 -3.39
C ILE A 614 35.20 -19.95 -4.60
N ILE A 615 34.61 -19.95 -5.79
CA ILE A 615 35.29 -20.19 -7.05
C ILE A 615 35.17 -18.94 -7.92
N ASN A 616 36.31 -18.42 -8.37
CA ASN A 616 36.37 -17.28 -9.28
C ASN A 616 36.36 -17.78 -10.72
N ILE A 617 35.36 -17.35 -11.48
CA ILE A 617 35.19 -17.72 -12.89
C ILE A 617 35.35 -16.53 -13.85
N ASN A 618 35.11 -15.31 -13.36
CA ASN A 618 35.31 -14.05 -14.09
C ASN A 618 34.69 -14.04 -15.50
N LEU A 619 33.42 -14.46 -15.61
CA LEU A 619 32.74 -14.45 -16.90
C LEU A 619 32.56 -13.01 -17.45
N GLY A 620 32.49 -12.01 -16.57
CA GLY A 620 32.37 -10.60 -16.96
C GLY A 620 31.01 -10.27 -17.59
N ILE A 621 29.95 -10.95 -17.15
CA ILE A 621 28.59 -10.85 -17.71
C ILE A 621 27.60 -10.51 -16.59
N GLU A 622 26.46 -9.94 -16.95
CA GLU A 622 25.34 -9.80 -16.01
C GLU A 622 24.38 -10.99 -16.18
N VAL A 623 24.09 -11.68 -15.09
CA VAL A 623 23.28 -12.91 -15.10
C VAL A 623 21.81 -12.58 -15.39
N GLY A 624 21.21 -13.26 -16.36
CA GLY A 624 19.78 -13.19 -16.68
C GLY A 624 19.00 -14.32 -16.00
N ASP A 625 19.05 -15.52 -16.59
CA ASP A 625 18.41 -16.74 -16.07
C ASP A 625 19.39 -17.93 -16.28
N ILE A 626 19.18 -19.05 -15.58
CA ILE A 626 20.01 -20.25 -15.67
C ILE A 626 19.16 -21.48 -16.00
N CYS A 627 19.58 -22.22 -17.03
CA CYS A 627 19.12 -23.58 -17.27
C CYS A 627 20.22 -24.56 -16.83
N SER A 628 19.88 -25.55 -16.00
CA SER A 628 20.83 -26.58 -15.54
C SER A 628 20.47 -27.94 -16.11
N PHE A 629 21.44 -28.65 -16.69
CA PHE A 629 21.23 -29.99 -17.25
C PHE A 629 22.05 -31.04 -16.52
N LYS A 630 21.35 -32.05 -16.00
CA LYS A 630 21.96 -33.15 -15.24
C LYS A 630 22.82 -34.07 -16.12
N GLU A 631 22.37 -34.32 -17.34
CA GLU A 631 23.19 -34.97 -18.36
C GLU A 631 24.31 -33.98 -18.74
N ASN A 632 25.55 -34.31 -18.34
CA ASN A 632 26.81 -33.61 -18.66
C ASN A 632 27.36 -32.58 -17.65
N ASN A 633 26.83 -32.48 -16.41
CA ASN A 633 27.36 -31.59 -15.36
C ASN A 633 27.63 -30.15 -15.87
N SER A 634 26.70 -29.62 -16.66
CA SER A 634 26.84 -28.32 -17.31
C SER A 634 25.63 -27.43 -17.07
N ILE A 635 25.89 -26.12 -17.03
CA ILE A 635 24.84 -25.10 -16.96
C ILE A 635 24.92 -24.18 -18.17
N TRP A 636 23.77 -23.60 -18.52
CA TRP A 636 23.62 -22.57 -19.52
C TRP A 636 23.12 -21.30 -18.86
N ILE A 637 23.89 -20.24 -19.01
CA ILE A 637 23.64 -18.94 -18.40
C ILE A 637 23.16 -18.01 -19.51
N LEU A 638 21.89 -17.59 -19.43
CA LEU A 638 21.35 -16.57 -20.31
C LEU A 638 21.80 -15.20 -19.82
N HIS A 639 22.29 -14.36 -20.73
CA HIS A 639 22.80 -13.04 -20.37
C HIS A 639 21.65 -12.05 -20.18
N LYS A 640 21.81 -11.17 -19.20
CA LYS A 640 20.90 -10.03 -18.99
C LYS A 640 20.98 -9.03 -20.15
N LYS A 641 22.16 -8.88 -20.76
CA LYS A 641 22.45 -7.96 -21.86
C LYS A 641 22.90 -8.70 -23.11
N GLY A 642 22.33 -8.32 -24.24
CA GLY A 642 22.57 -8.91 -25.54
C GLY A 642 21.97 -10.32 -25.71
N PRO A 643 21.90 -10.82 -26.95
CA PRO A 643 21.39 -12.15 -27.25
C PRO A 643 22.49 -13.20 -27.07
N TYR A 644 22.98 -13.40 -25.85
CA TYR A 644 24.08 -14.31 -25.56
C TYR A 644 23.68 -15.42 -24.59
N VAL A 645 24.32 -16.58 -24.75
CA VAL A 645 24.26 -17.67 -23.78
C VAL A 645 25.66 -18.23 -23.53
N THR A 646 25.98 -18.50 -22.26
CA THR A 646 27.25 -19.12 -21.87
C THR A 646 27.01 -20.54 -21.36
N TRP A 647 27.66 -21.50 -21.99
CA TRP A 647 27.84 -22.83 -21.46
C TRP A 647 28.97 -22.83 -20.43
N LEU A 648 28.76 -23.51 -19.29
CA LEU A 648 29.77 -23.70 -18.25
C LEU A 648 29.82 -25.18 -17.83
N ASN A 649 31.02 -25.76 -17.87
CA ASN A 649 31.33 -27.01 -17.21
C ASN A 649 31.64 -26.77 -15.72
N ILE A 650 30.87 -27.41 -14.84
CA ILE A 650 30.92 -27.15 -13.39
C ILE A 650 32.16 -27.77 -12.74
N GLU A 651 32.74 -28.82 -13.34
CA GLU A 651 33.90 -29.52 -12.80
C GLU A 651 35.21 -28.87 -13.22
N SER A 652 35.35 -28.53 -14.51
CA SER A 652 36.58 -27.94 -15.05
C SER A 652 36.60 -26.42 -15.00
N ASN A 653 35.45 -25.76 -14.79
CA ASN A 653 35.24 -24.31 -14.98
C ASN A 653 35.48 -23.81 -16.41
N GLU A 654 35.58 -24.73 -17.38
CA GLU A 654 35.62 -24.36 -18.80
C GLU A 654 34.27 -23.77 -19.21
N HIS A 655 34.31 -22.69 -19.96
CA HIS A 655 33.12 -22.01 -20.43
C HIS A 655 33.26 -21.56 -21.88
N LYS A 656 32.11 -21.45 -22.56
CA LYS A 656 32.02 -20.98 -23.94
C LYS A 656 30.76 -20.15 -24.11
N THR A 657 30.91 -18.95 -24.67
CA THR A 657 29.80 -18.06 -24.98
C THR A 657 29.41 -18.18 -26.45
N TYR A 658 28.12 -18.24 -26.71
CA TYR A 658 27.51 -18.29 -28.03
C TYR A 658 26.74 -16.99 -28.27
N ASP A 659 26.87 -16.45 -29.48
CA ASP A 659 26.08 -15.33 -29.98
C ASP A 659 24.83 -15.87 -30.66
N LEU A 660 23.66 -15.54 -30.12
CA LEU A 660 22.36 -15.98 -30.60
C LEU A 660 21.74 -15.01 -31.62
N SER A 661 22.51 -14.04 -32.11
CA SER A 661 22.06 -13.05 -33.09
C SER A 661 21.70 -13.69 -34.43
N ILE A 662 20.48 -13.40 -34.90
CA ILE A 662 20.00 -13.73 -36.24
C ILE A 662 19.29 -12.52 -36.84
N ASP A 663 19.07 -12.52 -38.16
CA ASP A 663 18.41 -11.41 -38.84
C ASP A 663 16.99 -11.16 -38.28
N GLY A 664 16.71 -9.88 -38.01
CA GLY A 664 15.45 -9.43 -37.42
C GLY A 664 15.20 -9.79 -35.95
N LEU A 665 16.20 -10.31 -35.21
CA LEU A 665 16.08 -10.50 -33.76
C LEU A 665 16.18 -9.16 -33.03
N ILE A 666 15.11 -8.78 -32.33
CA ILE A 666 15.06 -7.56 -31.51
C ILE A 666 14.34 -7.82 -30.19
N ALA A 667 14.79 -7.15 -29.13
CA ALA A 667 14.07 -7.08 -27.86
C ALA A 667 13.38 -5.71 -27.73
N LYS A 668 12.15 -5.68 -27.19
CA LYS A 668 11.39 -4.44 -26.99
C LYS A 668 10.92 -4.28 -25.54
N ASP A 669 10.94 -3.05 -25.04
CA ASP A 669 10.25 -2.73 -23.80
C ASP A 669 8.72 -2.79 -24.00
N TRP A 670 8.02 -3.49 -23.12
CA TRP A 670 6.58 -3.69 -23.27
C TRP A 670 5.75 -2.43 -23.06
N ASN A 671 6.26 -1.43 -22.33
CA ASN A 671 5.50 -0.22 -21.98
C ASN A 671 5.52 0.82 -23.11
N ASN A 672 6.64 0.92 -23.83
CA ASN A 672 6.83 1.96 -24.86
C ASN A 672 7.19 1.40 -26.24
N GLY A 673 7.40 0.09 -26.38
CA GLY A 673 7.73 -0.58 -27.64
C GLY A 673 9.13 -0.27 -28.18
N GLN A 674 9.94 0.50 -27.45
CA GLN A 674 11.30 0.85 -27.86
C GLN A 674 12.20 -0.38 -27.81
N GLN A 675 13.12 -0.44 -28.77
CA GLN A 675 14.15 -1.47 -28.78
C GLN A 675 15.08 -1.29 -27.58
N ILE A 676 15.41 -2.40 -26.93
CA ILE A 676 16.31 -2.46 -25.78
C ILE A 676 17.42 -3.48 -26.05
N GLU A 677 18.51 -3.38 -25.30
CA GLU A 677 19.68 -4.25 -25.45
C GLU A 677 19.77 -5.34 -24.37
N GLY A 678 18.70 -5.57 -23.60
CA GLY A 678 18.68 -6.57 -22.54
C GLY A 678 17.40 -7.37 -22.49
N ASP A 679 17.39 -8.39 -21.62
CA ASP A 679 16.21 -9.20 -21.32
C ASP A 679 15.65 -9.94 -22.55
N TYR A 680 16.54 -10.45 -23.41
CA TYR A 680 16.15 -11.15 -24.64
C TYR A 680 15.42 -12.46 -24.36
N PHE A 681 15.96 -13.30 -23.48
CA PHE A 681 15.56 -14.70 -23.30
C PHE A 681 15.14 -14.98 -21.85
N GLU A 682 14.22 -15.93 -21.67
CA GLU A 682 13.68 -16.33 -20.36
C GLU A 682 14.26 -17.66 -19.92
N ASN A 683 14.07 -18.73 -20.70
CA ASN A 683 14.58 -20.06 -20.38
C ASN A 683 14.93 -20.87 -21.64
N CYS A 684 15.38 -22.11 -21.44
CA CYS A 684 15.88 -22.94 -22.53
C CYS A 684 15.72 -24.45 -22.28
N TYR A 685 15.66 -25.22 -23.35
CA TYR A 685 15.54 -26.69 -23.35
C TYR A 685 16.65 -27.30 -24.22
N LEU A 686 17.22 -28.42 -23.77
CA LEU A 686 18.28 -29.16 -24.48
C LEU A 686 17.68 -30.43 -25.08
N ASP A 687 17.80 -30.59 -26.39
CA ASP A 687 17.31 -31.76 -27.12
C ASP A 687 18.33 -32.23 -28.14
N SER A 688 18.80 -33.48 -28.02
CA SER A 688 19.60 -34.16 -29.06
C SER A 688 20.80 -33.36 -29.62
N GLY A 689 21.47 -32.55 -28.79
CA GLY A 689 22.59 -31.70 -29.22
C GLY A 689 22.20 -30.30 -29.71
N TYR A 690 20.95 -29.89 -29.51
CA TYR A 690 20.43 -28.56 -29.81
C TYR A 690 19.95 -27.87 -28.54
N LEU A 691 20.25 -26.58 -28.40
CA LEU A 691 19.69 -25.73 -27.36
C LEU A 691 18.59 -24.86 -27.97
N ILE A 692 17.36 -25.01 -27.49
CA ILE A 692 16.21 -24.23 -27.89
C ILE A 692 15.96 -23.18 -26.80
N VAL A 693 16.01 -21.90 -27.16
CA VAL A 693 15.99 -20.77 -26.23
C VAL A 693 14.70 -19.97 -26.41
N ALA A 694 13.92 -19.91 -25.34
CA ALA A 694 12.65 -19.21 -25.28
C ALA A 694 12.87 -17.70 -25.06
N PRO A 695 12.13 -16.84 -25.79
CA PRO A 695 12.22 -15.40 -25.66
C PRO A 695 11.51 -14.89 -24.41
N PHE A 696 12.12 -13.89 -23.77
CA PHE A 696 11.47 -13.05 -22.77
C PHE A 696 10.90 -11.79 -23.44
N ARG A 697 11.76 -10.84 -23.81
CA ARG A 697 11.39 -9.64 -24.58
C ARG A 697 11.76 -9.72 -26.05
N ALA A 698 12.48 -10.76 -26.46
CA ALA A 698 12.83 -10.99 -27.85
C ALA A 698 11.61 -11.37 -28.70
N ASN A 699 11.67 -11.03 -29.99
CA ASN A 699 10.63 -11.32 -30.96
C ASN A 699 10.79 -12.68 -31.65
N LYS A 700 11.71 -13.56 -31.27
CA LYS A 700 11.95 -14.87 -31.91
C LYS A 700 12.39 -15.93 -30.90
N ILE A 701 12.09 -17.19 -31.19
CA ILE A 701 12.63 -18.36 -30.48
C ILE A 701 13.88 -18.79 -31.23
N ILE A 702 14.94 -19.13 -30.51
CA ILE A 702 16.23 -19.45 -31.11
C ILE A 702 16.54 -20.93 -30.94
N LYS A 703 17.16 -21.53 -31.97
CA LYS A 703 17.77 -22.85 -31.90
C LYS A 703 19.26 -22.71 -32.18
N LEU A 704 20.08 -23.26 -31.29
CA LEU A 704 21.53 -23.32 -31.37
C LEU A 704 21.97 -24.77 -31.56
N ASP A 705 22.71 -25.05 -32.62
CA ASP A 705 23.37 -26.34 -32.84
C ASP A 705 24.69 -26.38 -32.04
N LEU A 706 24.79 -27.31 -31.10
CA LEU A 706 25.95 -27.38 -30.21
C LEU A 706 27.21 -27.93 -30.88
N SER A 707 27.07 -28.64 -32.01
CA SER A 707 28.18 -29.29 -32.71
C SER A 707 29.02 -28.30 -33.51
N ASN A 708 28.39 -27.29 -34.11
CA ASN A 708 29.04 -26.30 -34.98
C ASN A 708 28.83 -24.84 -34.52
N GLY A 709 27.91 -24.59 -33.60
CA GLY A 709 27.58 -23.24 -33.11
C GLY A 709 26.67 -22.44 -34.03
N GLU A 710 26.04 -23.06 -35.03
CA GLU A 710 25.09 -22.39 -35.92
C GLU A 710 23.79 -22.05 -35.17
N VAL A 711 23.22 -20.89 -35.52
CA VAL A 711 22.03 -20.34 -34.87
C VAL A 711 20.96 -20.05 -35.91
N GLU A 712 19.76 -20.53 -35.65
CA GLU A 712 18.59 -20.32 -36.51
C GLU A 712 17.33 -19.95 -35.70
N GLU A 713 16.31 -19.44 -36.38
CA GLU A 713 15.00 -19.24 -35.78
C GLU A 713 14.30 -20.59 -35.62
N TYR A 714 13.83 -20.91 -34.42
CA TYR A 714 12.98 -22.06 -34.18
C TYR A 714 11.53 -21.69 -34.44
N TYR A 715 10.92 -22.27 -35.48
CA TYR A 715 9.56 -21.95 -35.88
C TYR A 715 8.54 -22.88 -35.21
N LEU A 716 7.66 -22.32 -34.37
CA LEU A 716 6.56 -23.05 -33.73
C LEU A 716 5.35 -23.34 -34.65
N GLY A 717 5.38 -22.93 -35.92
CA GLY A 717 4.20 -23.06 -36.78
C GLY A 717 3.19 -21.91 -36.65
N VAL A 718 3.57 -20.78 -36.03
CA VAL A 718 2.63 -19.72 -35.62
C VAL A 718 2.91 -18.41 -36.34
N GLU A 719 1.92 -17.90 -37.07
CA GLU A 719 1.99 -16.56 -37.65
C GLU A 719 1.73 -15.48 -36.61
N LYS A 720 2.70 -14.57 -36.45
CA LYS A 720 2.56 -13.39 -35.58
C LYS A 720 1.66 -12.37 -36.28
N THR A 721 0.65 -11.86 -35.59
CA THR A 721 -0.01 -10.62 -36.02
C THR A 721 0.96 -9.44 -35.85
N SER A 722 0.97 -8.49 -36.78
CA SER A 722 1.86 -7.32 -36.78
C SER A 722 1.85 -6.49 -35.48
N ASP A 723 0.77 -6.61 -34.69
CA ASP A 723 0.48 -5.74 -33.56
C ASP A 723 0.77 -6.39 -32.19
N TYR A 724 1.34 -7.61 -32.16
CA TYR A 724 1.60 -8.31 -30.89
C TYR A 724 2.82 -7.72 -30.17
N VAL A 725 2.56 -7.02 -29.06
CA VAL A 725 3.57 -6.49 -28.13
C VAL A 725 3.44 -7.26 -26.83
N GLY A 726 4.15 -8.39 -26.72
CA GLY A 726 4.07 -9.29 -25.57
C GLY A 726 5.08 -10.44 -25.67
N ARG A 727 5.11 -11.30 -24.64
CA ARG A 727 5.96 -12.50 -24.61
C ARG A 727 5.49 -13.51 -25.65
N ILE A 728 6.39 -14.17 -26.37
CA ILE A 728 5.96 -15.23 -27.30
C ILE A 728 5.52 -16.48 -26.52
N GLY A 729 6.32 -16.87 -25.54
CA GLY A 729 6.10 -18.08 -24.78
C GLY A 729 7.35 -18.50 -24.01
N TYR A 730 7.23 -19.58 -23.24
CA TYR A 730 8.28 -20.08 -22.37
C TYR A 730 8.14 -21.60 -22.17
N PHE A 731 9.23 -22.27 -21.76
CA PHE A 731 9.18 -23.69 -21.39
C PHE A 731 8.58 -23.86 -19.99
N ILE A 732 7.68 -24.83 -19.83
CA ILE A 732 7.05 -25.15 -18.55
C ILE A 732 8.04 -26.00 -17.74
N GLY A 733 8.57 -25.39 -16.67
CA GLY A 733 9.60 -25.98 -15.84
C GLY A 733 10.82 -26.36 -16.67
N SER A 734 11.33 -27.57 -16.44
CA SER A 734 12.47 -28.14 -17.15
C SER A 734 12.10 -29.11 -18.26
N THR A 735 10.87 -29.02 -18.78
CA THR A 735 10.33 -29.99 -19.73
C THR A 735 10.36 -29.50 -21.16
N ASN A 736 10.09 -30.41 -22.09
CA ASN A 736 9.98 -30.08 -23.51
C ASN A 736 8.63 -29.43 -23.86
N VAL A 737 7.83 -29.04 -22.89
CA VAL A 737 6.53 -28.40 -23.11
C VAL A 737 6.70 -26.88 -23.14
N PHE A 738 6.38 -26.27 -24.29
CA PHE A 738 6.41 -24.83 -24.50
C PHE A 738 5.00 -24.26 -24.49
N TYR A 739 4.73 -23.27 -23.63
CA TYR A 739 3.47 -22.52 -23.63
C TYR A 739 3.59 -21.28 -24.52
N SER A 740 2.72 -21.15 -25.52
CA SER A 740 2.63 -19.98 -26.39
C SER A 740 1.56 -19.00 -25.90
N TYR A 741 1.95 -17.77 -25.57
CA TYR A 741 1.01 -16.69 -25.27
C TYR A 741 0.26 -16.19 -26.51
N ILE A 742 0.85 -16.35 -27.70
CA ILE A 742 0.23 -15.94 -28.96
C ILE A 742 -0.98 -16.81 -29.25
N ASN A 743 -0.80 -18.13 -29.14
CA ASN A 743 -1.84 -19.09 -29.46
C ASN A 743 -2.67 -19.54 -28.28
N GLN A 744 -2.20 -19.30 -27.04
CA GLN A 744 -2.78 -19.84 -25.81
C GLN A 744 -2.85 -21.37 -25.86
N GLU A 745 -1.77 -21.98 -26.34
CA GLU A 745 -1.63 -23.42 -26.59
C GLU A 745 -0.27 -23.90 -26.10
N CYS A 746 -0.20 -25.18 -25.73
CA CYS A 746 1.04 -25.85 -25.37
C CYS A 746 1.56 -26.68 -26.54
N TYR A 747 2.89 -26.78 -26.65
CA TYR A 747 3.57 -27.56 -27.68
C TYR A 747 4.61 -28.46 -27.01
N ILE A 748 4.65 -29.72 -27.40
CA ILE A 748 5.78 -30.61 -27.15
C ILE A 748 6.83 -30.32 -28.22
N VAL A 749 7.99 -29.83 -27.78
CA VAL A 749 9.09 -29.34 -28.62
C VAL A 749 10.18 -30.40 -28.70
N SER A 750 10.69 -30.65 -29.91
CA SER A 750 11.95 -31.37 -30.15
C SER A 750 12.87 -30.55 -31.05
N SER A 751 14.09 -31.02 -31.28
CA SER A 751 15.03 -30.41 -32.23
C SER A 751 14.45 -30.23 -33.64
N ASP A 752 13.51 -31.09 -34.02
CA ASP A 752 13.01 -31.24 -35.39
C ASP A 752 11.65 -30.58 -35.59
N GLU A 753 10.76 -30.67 -34.59
CA GLU A 753 9.38 -30.20 -34.72
C GLU A 753 8.76 -29.80 -33.37
N ALA A 754 7.71 -28.97 -33.45
CA ALA A 754 6.83 -28.68 -32.32
C ALA A 754 5.44 -29.24 -32.61
N LYS A 755 4.93 -30.08 -31.71
CA LYS A 755 3.61 -30.70 -31.81
C LYS A 755 2.68 -30.13 -30.75
N GLU A 756 1.54 -29.62 -31.17
CA GLU A 756 0.50 -29.15 -30.23
C GLU A 756 0.12 -30.27 -29.25
N CYS A 757 0.11 -29.96 -27.95
CA CYS A 757 -0.42 -30.85 -26.92
C CYS A 757 -1.68 -30.24 -26.30
N ASN A 758 -2.75 -31.05 -26.28
CA ASN A 758 -4.04 -30.65 -25.73
C ASN A 758 -3.99 -30.73 -24.21
N LEU A 759 -3.56 -29.63 -23.59
CA LEU A 759 -3.65 -29.49 -22.15
C LEU A 759 -5.09 -29.19 -21.75
N THR A 760 -5.67 -30.06 -20.94
CA THR A 760 -7.07 -29.93 -20.52
C THR A 760 -7.20 -30.12 -19.02
N PHE A 761 -8.19 -29.45 -18.44
CA PHE A 761 -8.55 -29.58 -17.04
C PHE A 761 -10.00 -30.07 -16.94
N ASN A 762 -10.34 -30.80 -15.88
CA ASN A 762 -11.73 -31.16 -15.60
C ASN A 762 -12.59 -29.89 -15.49
N LYS A 763 -13.63 -29.79 -16.32
CA LYS A 763 -14.46 -28.59 -16.43
C LYS A 763 -15.22 -28.27 -15.14
N GLU A 764 -15.63 -29.28 -14.38
CA GLU A 764 -16.37 -29.07 -13.13
C GLU A 764 -15.47 -28.43 -12.08
N ASP A 765 -14.21 -28.87 -11.98
CA ASP A 765 -13.21 -28.28 -11.08
C ASP A 765 -12.95 -26.80 -11.45
N ILE A 766 -12.71 -26.52 -12.73
CA ILE A 766 -12.47 -25.16 -13.22
C ILE A 766 -13.65 -24.21 -12.88
N LEU A 767 -14.88 -24.67 -13.12
CA LEU A 767 -16.08 -23.88 -12.86
C LEU A 767 -16.26 -23.61 -11.36
N GLU A 768 -16.00 -24.60 -10.50
CA GLU A 768 -16.07 -24.39 -9.06
C GLU A 768 -15.03 -23.36 -8.59
N ASP A 769 -13.80 -23.43 -9.11
CA ASP A 769 -12.70 -22.56 -8.73
C ASP A 769 -12.90 -21.11 -9.17
N ALA A 770 -13.46 -20.92 -10.38
CA ALA A 770 -13.76 -19.62 -10.97
C ALA A 770 -14.83 -18.85 -10.18
N LEU A 771 -15.79 -19.57 -9.58
CA LEU A 771 -16.93 -18.99 -8.85
C LEU A 771 -16.61 -18.52 -7.41
N ASN A 772 -15.34 -18.51 -7.00
CA ASN A 772 -14.95 -18.19 -5.62
C ASN A 772 -14.27 -16.82 -5.51
N PHE A 773 -14.68 -16.04 -4.51
CA PHE A 773 -13.90 -14.90 -4.02
C PHE A 773 -12.76 -15.42 -3.15
N LYS A 774 -11.57 -14.82 -3.27
CA LYS A 774 -10.35 -15.30 -2.62
C LYS A 774 -9.58 -14.14 -2.00
N LYS A 775 -8.83 -14.44 -0.94
CA LYS A 775 -7.85 -13.51 -0.36
C LYS A 775 -6.61 -13.47 -1.25
N TYR A 776 -6.00 -12.32 -1.49
CA TYR A 776 -4.70 -12.24 -2.19
C TYR A 776 -3.64 -11.50 -1.37
N PHE A 777 -2.36 -11.82 -1.63
CA PHE A 777 -1.22 -11.22 -0.92
C PHE A 777 -0.88 -9.80 -1.42
N SER A 778 -1.43 -9.40 -2.57
CA SER A 778 -1.11 -8.17 -3.29
C SER A 778 -2.05 -7.00 -2.94
N MET A 779 -2.16 -6.01 -3.83
CA MET A 779 -3.03 -4.82 -3.72
C MET A 779 -4.53 -5.13 -3.58
N SER A 780 -4.96 -6.38 -3.51
CA SER A 780 -6.36 -6.77 -3.35
C SER A 780 -6.48 -7.79 -2.24
N LYS A 781 -7.08 -7.41 -1.10
CA LYS A 781 -7.14 -8.30 0.06
C LYS A 781 -8.19 -9.39 -0.07
N TYR A 782 -9.28 -9.15 -0.79
CA TYR A 782 -10.34 -10.11 -1.06
C TYR A 782 -11.10 -9.71 -2.32
N ALA A 783 -11.04 -10.51 -3.38
CA ALA A 783 -11.65 -10.21 -4.66
C ALA A 783 -11.91 -11.49 -5.48
N ASN A 784 -12.56 -11.33 -6.62
CA ASN A 784 -12.59 -12.33 -7.67
C ASN A 784 -11.84 -11.73 -8.88
N ILE A 785 -10.82 -12.43 -9.40
CA ILE A 785 -9.96 -11.91 -10.46
C ILE A 785 -10.28 -12.61 -11.77
N GLU A 786 -10.40 -11.82 -12.82
CA GLU A 786 -10.62 -12.30 -14.17
C GLU A 786 -9.48 -13.21 -14.62
N SER A 787 -9.84 -14.33 -15.24
CA SER A 787 -8.88 -15.25 -15.87
C SER A 787 -9.50 -15.89 -17.10
N TYR A 788 -8.74 -16.69 -17.85
CA TYR A 788 -9.31 -17.44 -18.99
C TYR A 788 -10.45 -18.39 -18.59
N ASN A 789 -10.48 -18.79 -17.33
CA ASN A 789 -11.46 -19.68 -16.74
C ASN A 789 -12.56 -18.94 -15.96
N ASN A 790 -12.39 -17.64 -15.74
CA ASN A 790 -13.29 -16.80 -14.97
C ASN A 790 -13.47 -15.47 -15.71
N LYS A 791 -14.26 -15.49 -16.78
CA LYS A 791 -14.48 -14.31 -17.63
C LYS A 791 -15.52 -13.40 -17.00
N LEU A 792 -15.52 -12.14 -17.42
CA LEU A 792 -16.58 -11.19 -17.01
C LEU A 792 -18.00 -11.71 -17.35
N ASP A 793 -18.17 -12.34 -18.52
CA ASP A 793 -19.45 -12.95 -18.93
C ASP A 793 -19.89 -14.07 -17.96
N ASP A 794 -18.95 -14.92 -17.52
CA ASP A 794 -19.22 -15.98 -16.54
C ASP A 794 -19.56 -15.40 -15.16
N TYR A 795 -18.88 -14.31 -14.76
CA TYR A 795 -19.18 -13.55 -13.56
C TYR A 795 -20.61 -12.99 -13.58
N LEU A 796 -21.01 -12.31 -14.66
CA LEU A 796 -22.34 -11.73 -14.78
C LEU A 796 -23.45 -12.81 -14.83
N ARG A 797 -23.23 -13.94 -15.52
CA ARG A 797 -24.21 -15.05 -15.58
C ARG A 797 -24.45 -15.72 -14.24
N ASN A 798 -23.45 -15.71 -13.37
CA ASN A 798 -23.46 -16.48 -12.15
C ASN A 798 -23.32 -15.60 -10.90
N PHE A 799 -23.55 -14.28 -11.00
CA PHE A 799 -23.33 -13.31 -9.91
C PHE A 799 -23.91 -13.77 -8.57
N ASP A 800 -25.15 -14.27 -8.57
CA ASP A 800 -25.83 -14.77 -7.35
C ASP A 800 -25.31 -16.15 -6.86
N LYS A 801 -24.55 -16.87 -7.69
CA LYS A 801 -23.94 -18.16 -7.34
C LYS A 801 -22.54 -18.02 -6.76
N TYR A 802 -21.89 -16.85 -6.90
CA TYR A 802 -20.59 -16.62 -6.28
C TYR A 802 -20.73 -16.67 -4.75
N LYS A 803 -19.79 -17.33 -4.09
CA LYS A 803 -19.72 -17.40 -2.63
C LYS A 803 -19.09 -16.12 -2.07
N PHE A 804 -19.73 -14.98 -2.28
CA PHE A 804 -19.29 -13.72 -1.67
C PHE A 804 -19.59 -13.72 -0.17
N ASP A 805 -18.55 -13.64 0.66
CA ASP A 805 -18.67 -13.48 2.11
C ASP A 805 -18.17 -12.09 2.54
N ILE A 806 -19.11 -11.23 2.91
CA ILE A 806 -18.82 -9.90 3.43
C ILE A 806 -17.95 -9.93 4.68
N LYS A 807 -18.11 -10.93 5.56
CA LYS A 807 -17.31 -11.04 6.79
C LYS A 807 -15.87 -11.36 6.47
N GLU A 808 -15.62 -12.25 5.50
CA GLU A 808 -14.26 -12.55 5.05
C GLU A 808 -13.61 -11.35 4.38
N GLN A 809 -14.35 -10.61 3.54
CA GLN A 809 -13.86 -9.38 2.94
C GLN A 809 -13.49 -8.36 4.02
N LEU A 810 -14.40 -8.03 4.94
CA LEU A 810 -14.14 -7.05 5.98
C LEU A 810 -12.99 -7.50 6.89
N ALA A 811 -12.85 -8.79 7.17
CA ALA A 811 -11.71 -9.32 7.91
C ALA A 811 -10.39 -9.15 7.16
N ALA A 812 -10.34 -9.41 5.85
CA ALA A 812 -9.16 -9.22 5.03
C ALA A 812 -8.77 -7.73 4.89
N TYR A 813 -9.77 -6.84 4.77
CA TYR A 813 -9.56 -5.40 4.65
C TYR A 813 -9.25 -4.70 5.98
N ARG A 814 -9.31 -5.37 7.15
CA ARG A 814 -8.77 -4.83 8.42
C ARG A 814 -7.26 -4.58 8.35
N GLU A 815 -6.54 -5.35 7.54
CA GLU A 815 -5.12 -5.10 7.27
C GLU A 815 -4.91 -3.83 6.46
N VAL A 816 -5.92 -3.36 5.72
CA VAL A 816 -5.89 -2.12 4.95
C VAL A 816 -6.36 -0.95 5.79
N ASN A 817 -7.46 -1.10 6.52
CA ASN A 817 -8.04 -0.04 7.35
C ASN A 817 -8.44 -0.57 8.74
N ALA A 818 -7.90 0.00 9.81
CA ALA A 818 -8.23 -0.40 11.17
C ALA A 818 -9.67 0.00 11.57
N ALA A 819 -10.12 1.20 11.21
CA ALA A 819 -11.46 1.72 11.49
C ALA A 819 -12.52 1.19 10.51
N MET A 820 -12.81 -0.11 10.56
CA MET A 820 -13.84 -0.74 9.71
C MET A 820 -15.27 -0.28 10.01
N GLU A 821 -15.48 0.46 11.10
CA GLU A 821 -16.77 1.07 11.46
C GLU A 821 -16.92 2.49 10.90
N GLY A 822 -15.89 3.04 10.25
CA GLY A 822 -15.91 4.39 9.71
C GLY A 822 -15.85 5.47 10.80
N ASN A 823 -15.05 5.24 11.83
CA ASN A 823 -14.88 6.11 13.00
C ASN A 823 -13.42 6.53 13.24
N CYS A 824 -12.55 6.49 12.22
CA CYS A 824 -11.17 6.92 12.34
C CYS A 824 -11.07 8.36 12.84
N GLY A 825 -11.87 9.27 12.29
CA GLY A 825 -11.85 10.69 12.64
C GLY A 825 -12.14 10.94 14.12
N ILE A 826 -13.14 10.23 14.66
CA ILE A 826 -13.51 10.26 16.08
C ILE A 826 -12.37 9.72 16.95
N GLN A 827 -11.74 8.60 16.56
CA GLN A 827 -10.62 8.03 17.30
C GLN A 827 -9.41 8.97 17.35
N VAL A 828 -9.07 9.60 16.22
CA VAL A 828 -7.99 10.60 16.13
C VAL A 828 -8.29 11.79 17.02
N TYR A 829 -9.48 12.39 16.92
CA TYR A 829 -9.85 13.54 17.74
C TYR A 829 -9.84 13.21 19.24
N ASN A 830 -10.47 12.09 19.63
CA ASN A 830 -10.54 11.65 21.01
C ASN A 830 -9.16 11.37 21.62
N LYS A 831 -8.21 10.85 20.83
CA LYS A 831 -6.83 10.65 21.27
C LYS A 831 -6.19 11.96 21.71
N LEU A 832 -6.40 13.05 20.97
CA LEU A 832 -5.75 14.33 21.20
C LEU A 832 -6.40 15.15 22.33
N VAL A 833 -7.70 15.03 22.54
CA VAL A 833 -8.39 15.79 23.62
C VAL A 833 -8.25 15.15 25.01
N ASN A 834 -7.90 13.86 25.06
CA ASN A 834 -7.70 13.09 26.30
C ASN A 834 -6.24 13.06 26.79
N GLU A 835 -5.30 13.64 26.03
CA GLU A 835 -3.92 13.91 26.44
C GLU A 835 -3.80 15.29 27.10
#